data_AF-A0A943HP61-F1
#
_entry.id   AF-A0A943HP61-F1
#
_cell.length_a   1.000
_cell.length_b   1.000
_cell.length_c   1.000
_cell.angle_alpha   90.00
_cell.angle_beta   90.00
_cell.angle_gamma   90.00
#
_symmetry.space_group_name_H-M   'P 1'
#
loop_
_entity.id
_entity.type
_entity.pdbx_description
1 polymer ?
#
loop_
_entity_poly.entity_id
_entity_poly.type
_entity_poly.pdbx_seq_one_letter_code
_entity_poly.pdbx_strand_id
1 'polypeptide(L)'
;MNLGSEEKYIVLYEGKADFTLKENSEGKTYTYVSRNAYVASCLQSGTIIGYGSGRTVIELYTDRTLSEKIAEYKIIVLPGKNDRFPLFVNRWNGVTENREPKDLIKISKGAKFYSPHRDMVICRSAAEAYERMAEAAANDHIYLKMNYAYRSHKHQKELIEQTAKIKGIEETMKTAAPAGFSEHHTGLAMDISGAIDENGLHITENEDAYEWLANNCYRYGFMIKNLKGKEDITGTAYEPWHIRYIGDNTITKYLHDNELTLDEYIEIKSKETGLKNIDIADPEEYEYACLATWKSERQGRETFDFLQTAKEIYGIPFERSYNINLYNYSEKSCVTQSEIYKKEIEDNEKYYKIIKAETDMDKGEINECIAVLNENPYARVDLSQYTQLKMYNMDENELTDILMAIRDRRVLSRKIRFEFKKIDDYQYSYSNVIPMIAEYYDVTEKTLLDSDFDEFMETIEKCAPNLMEDAEKLKDVVVDMLCCKRLMGFWPFEYFMFDLKNKSLEERRKYVSNLDRTLKLNNVNNRISSEILDNKYLTYKVLEEFYGREIIMITSINDYDIFDDFVSRNKKFVKKPENGSMGSGIGLVEVGEKEDTFELLKRLLDDIGSFIAEEVIKPHKCLSKLNPDSVNTIRLTTYNDDKNVYILWPWLKVGRAGSFVDNSGAGGMGVAIDKDTGMLASAGMDEYGNSFDRHPDNGIEFRGYCIENWPAALELGEKISKALSQRIKGIGFVGWDITYTNDDKWVIVEGNAFPQLVQQATYGRGLKAELNEVIK
;
A
#
# COMPACT_ATOMS: atom_id res chain seq x y z
N MET A 1 13.41 6.54 29.50
CA MET A 1 12.99 7.33 28.33
C MET A 1 13.70 6.78 27.11
N ASN A 2 13.00 6.00 26.32
CA ASN A 2 13.31 5.75 24.92
C ASN A 2 11.95 5.54 24.26
N LEU A 3 11.46 6.58 23.59
CA LEU A 3 10.24 6.54 22.78
C LEU A 3 10.59 5.72 21.54
N GLY A 4 10.12 4.47 21.49
CA GLY A 4 10.19 3.64 20.29
C GLY A 4 9.42 4.32 19.16
N SER A 5 9.99 4.31 17.96
CA SER A 5 9.42 4.88 16.75
C SER A 5 8.24 4.03 16.26
N GLU A 6 7.04 4.30 16.73
CA GLU A 6 5.79 3.79 16.15
C GLU A 6 5.31 4.71 15.03
N GLU A 7 4.94 4.12 13.88
CA GLU A 7 4.49 4.84 12.68
C GLU A 7 3.05 5.36 12.85
N LYS A 8 2.84 6.68 12.75
CA LYS A 8 1.51 7.31 12.91
C LYS A 8 0.91 7.65 11.54
N TYR A 9 -0.36 7.35 11.27
CA TYR A 9 -1.00 7.69 9.99
C TYR A 9 -2.21 8.64 10.14
N ILE A 10 -2.49 9.47 9.14
CA ILE A 10 -3.61 10.42 9.10
C ILE A 10 -4.28 10.38 7.72
N VAL A 11 -5.60 10.20 7.67
CA VAL A 11 -6.37 10.13 6.41
C VAL A 11 -7.28 11.35 6.25
N LEU A 12 -7.18 12.07 5.14
CA LEU A 12 -8.01 13.22 4.81
C LEU A 12 -8.44 13.19 3.33
N TYR A 13 -9.40 14.01 2.93
CA TYR A 13 -9.79 14.17 1.51
C TYR A 13 -9.11 15.38 0.87
N GLU A 14 -8.94 15.38 -0.45
CA GLU A 14 -8.51 16.59 -1.17
C GLU A 14 -9.48 17.76 -0.89
N GLY A 15 -8.93 18.94 -0.58
CA GLY A 15 -9.70 20.13 -0.23
C GLY A 15 -10.17 20.16 1.23
N LYS A 16 -9.75 19.22 2.07
CA LYS A 16 -10.06 19.19 3.51
C LYS A 16 -8.87 19.58 4.37
N ALA A 17 -9.18 20.17 5.51
CA ALA A 17 -8.22 20.59 6.52
C ALA A 17 -8.54 19.97 7.90
N ASP A 18 -9.14 18.78 7.94
CA ASP A 18 -9.94 18.28 9.07
C ASP A 18 -9.16 17.99 10.38
N PHE A 19 -7.83 18.15 10.39
CA PHE A 19 -6.95 17.77 11.50
C PHE A 19 -6.04 18.92 11.94
N THR A 20 -5.93 19.12 13.26
CA THR A 20 -4.88 19.94 13.89
C THR A 20 -4.14 19.12 14.94
N LEU A 21 -2.83 18.95 14.74
CA LEU A 21 -1.91 18.35 15.71
C LEU A 21 -1.63 19.38 16.83
N LYS A 22 -2.12 19.16 18.05
CA LYS A 22 -1.91 20.05 19.20
C LYS A 22 -0.88 19.50 20.15
N GLU A 23 0.29 20.14 20.25
CA GLU A 23 1.27 19.75 21.26
C GLU A 23 0.97 20.36 22.61
N ASN A 24 0.71 19.51 23.62
CA ASN A 24 0.68 19.93 25.01
C ASN A 24 2.13 20.17 25.45
N SER A 25 2.61 21.40 25.40
CA SER A 25 3.74 21.78 26.26
C SER A 25 3.79 23.27 26.55
N GLU A 26 4.24 23.52 27.77
CA GLU A 26 4.53 24.79 28.42
C GLU A 26 5.50 25.67 27.60
N GLY A 27 5.03 26.27 26.50
CA GLY A 27 5.77 27.30 25.75
C GLY A 27 6.92 26.81 24.85
N LYS A 28 6.95 25.54 24.42
CA LYS A 28 7.89 25.07 23.38
C LYS A 28 7.33 25.27 21.97
N THR A 29 8.19 25.63 21.02
CA THR A 29 7.83 25.84 19.60
C THR A 29 8.29 24.66 18.74
N TYR A 30 7.35 23.93 18.14
CA TYR A 30 7.63 22.81 17.26
C TYR A 30 7.59 23.19 15.78
N THR A 31 8.17 22.35 14.93
CA THR A 31 8.16 22.55 13.47
C THR A 31 7.66 21.32 12.71
N TYR A 32 6.58 21.49 11.95
CA TYR A 32 6.01 20.49 11.06
C TYR A 32 6.52 20.67 9.64
N VAL A 33 6.98 19.58 9.01
CA VAL A 33 7.59 19.59 7.67
C VAL A 33 6.92 18.56 6.76
N SER A 34 6.25 18.99 5.69
CA SER A 34 5.77 18.09 4.62
C SER A 34 6.79 17.98 3.50
N ARG A 35 7.05 16.76 3.02
CA ARG A 35 7.96 16.50 1.88
C ARG A 35 7.26 16.47 0.51
N ASN A 36 5.92 16.50 0.49
CA ASN A 36 5.14 16.49 -0.75
C ASN A 36 3.84 17.31 -0.60
N ALA A 37 3.99 18.63 -0.70
CA ALA A 37 2.93 19.63 -0.65
C ALA A 37 1.85 19.46 -1.73
N TYR A 38 2.17 18.77 -2.84
CA TYR A 38 1.16 18.43 -3.83
C TYR A 38 0.21 17.29 -3.41
N VAL A 39 0.54 16.59 -2.32
CA VAL A 39 -0.36 15.62 -1.67
C VAL A 39 -0.96 16.28 -0.44
N ALA A 40 -0.14 16.69 0.53
CA ALA A 40 -0.61 17.42 1.71
C ALA A 40 0.44 18.38 2.26
N SER A 41 -0.01 19.45 2.91
CA SER A 41 0.84 20.40 3.64
C SER A 41 0.40 20.53 5.10
N CYS A 42 1.31 20.93 5.97
CA CYS A 42 1.05 21.21 7.38
C CYS A 42 1.39 22.66 7.73
N LEU A 43 0.48 23.35 8.41
CA LEU A 43 0.78 24.63 9.06
C LEU A 43 1.56 24.40 10.36
N GLN A 44 2.26 25.43 10.84
CA GLN A 44 2.97 25.35 12.13
C GLN A 44 2.03 25.38 13.34
N SER A 45 0.74 25.65 13.12
CA SER A 45 -0.33 25.39 14.08
C SER A 45 -0.65 23.90 14.25
N GLY A 46 -0.07 23.03 13.40
CA GLY A 46 -0.38 21.60 13.32
C GLY A 46 -1.53 21.27 12.37
N THR A 47 -2.14 22.25 11.71
CA THR A 47 -3.25 22.04 10.77
C THR A 47 -2.78 21.39 9.46
N ILE A 48 -3.38 20.25 9.08
CA ILE A 48 -3.00 19.47 7.89
C ILE A 48 -4.03 19.66 6.77
N ILE A 49 -3.57 19.83 5.52
CA ILE A 49 -4.42 20.12 4.36
C ILE A 49 -4.09 19.21 3.21
N GLY A 50 -5.13 18.59 2.63
CA GLY A 50 -5.02 17.69 1.48
C GLY A 50 -5.17 18.45 0.18
N TYR A 51 -4.20 18.33 -0.72
CA TYR A 51 -4.19 18.94 -2.05
C TYR A 51 -4.44 17.94 -3.17
N GLY A 52 -3.91 16.73 -3.05
CA GLY A 52 -3.97 15.73 -4.12
C GLY A 52 -3.91 14.32 -3.54
N SER A 53 -4.69 13.42 -4.12
CA SER A 53 -4.79 12.06 -3.67
C SER A 53 -3.46 11.33 -3.78
N GLY A 54 -3.18 10.50 -2.78
CA GLY A 54 -1.91 9.81 -2.63
C GLY A 54 -1.40 9.86 -1.20
N ARG A 55 -0.09 9.69 -1.05
CA ARG A 55 0.56 9.61 0.28
C ARG A 55 1.70 10.60 0.39
N THR A 56 1.87 11.16 1.58
CA THR A 56 3.02 11.96 1.96
C THR A 56 3.37 11.70 3.42
N VAL A 57 4.43 12.32 3.88
CA VAL A 57 4.86 12.29 5.26
C VAL A 57 4.96 13.73 5.76
N ILE A 58 4.49 13.95 6.99
CA ILE A 58 4.74 15.16 7.77
C ILE A 58 5.68 14.78 8.91
N GLU A 59 6.87 15.35 8.90
CA GLU A 59 7.87 15.19 9.95
C GLU A 59 7.71 16.29 10.99
N LEU A 60 7.92 15.95 12.26
CA LEU A 60 7.85 16.89 13.37
C LEU A 60 9.23 17.03 14.02
N TYR A 61 9.64 18.27 14.26
CA TYR A 61 10.92 18.64 14.83
C TYR A 61 10.77 19.48 16.09
N THR A 62 11.77 19.40 16.97
CA THR A 62 11.85 20.15 18.23
C THR A 62 11.85 21.66 18.08
N ASP A 63 12.35 22.17 16.94
CA ASP A 63 12.50 23.60 16.66
C ASP A 63 12.62 23.89 15.15
N ARG A 64 12.77 25.17 14.78
CA ARG A 64 12.84 25.63 13.38
C ARG A 64 14.18 25.39 12.69
N THR A 65 15.20 24.98 13.42
CA THR A 65 16.51 24.59 12.88
C THR A 65 16.52 23.14 12.39
N LEU A 66 15.44 22.40 12.61
CA LEU A 66 15.30 20.98 12.27
C LEU A 66 16.37 20.11 12.94
N SER A 67 16.78 20.51 14.16
CA SER A 67 17.89 19.92 14.92
C SER A 67 17.64 18.46 15.29
N GLU A 68 16.42 18.13 15.73
CA GLU A 68 16.02 16.81 16.16
C GLU A 68 14.60 16.48 15.66
N LYS A 69 14.47 15.40 14.87
CA LYS A 69 13.17 14.87 14.46
C LYS A 69 12.59 14.08 15.63
N ILE A 70 11.39 14.46 16.08
CA ILE A 70 10.71 13.85 17.22
C ILE A 70 9.56 12.93 16.82
N ALA A 71 8.93 13.16 15.65
CA ALA A 71 7.89 12.27 15.15
C ALA A 71 7.79 12.31 13.61
N GLU A 72 7.07 11.33 13.08
CA GLU A 72 6.75 11.23 11.67
C GLU A 72 5.30 10.76 11.51
N TYR A 73 4.53 11.49 10.69
CA TYR A 73 3.11 11.23 10.41
C TYR A 73 2.94 10.89 8.92
N LYS A 74 2.50 9.67 8.62
CA LYS A 74 2.17 9.18 7.28
C LYS A 74 0.77 9.65 6.88
N ILE A 75 0.70 10.54 5.91
CA ILE A 75 -0.53 11.17 5.48
C ILE A 75 -1.08 10.47 4.23
N ILE A 76 -2.36 10.11 4.24
CA ILE A 76 -3.08 9.56 3.09
C ILE A 76 -4.18 10.55 2.70
N VAL A 77 -4.08 11.08 1.49
CA VAL A 77 -5.12 11.95 0.93
C VAL A 77 -5.97 11.14 -0.03
N LEU A 78 -7.26 11.05 0.24
CA LEU A 78 -8.26 10.43 -0.60
C LEU A 78 -8.74 11.43 -1.66
N PRO A 79 -9.12 10.97 -2.86
CA PRO A 79 -9.63 11.84 -3.93
C PRO A 79 -10.79 12.70 -3.45
N GLY A 80 -10.80 13.96 -3.88
CA GLY A 80 -11.83 14.92 -3.54
C GLY A 80 -11.83 16.06 -4.54
N LYS A 81 -12.34 17.22 -4.13
CA LYS A 81 -12.25 18.44 -4.93
C LYS A 81 -11.63 19.53 -4.07
N ASN A 82 -10.42 19.94 -4.44
CA ASN A 82 -9.81 21.10 -3.81
C ASN A 82 -10.22 22.39 -4.54
N ASP A 83 -11.30 23.01 -4.09
CA ASP A 83 -11.73 24.35 -4.50
C ASP A 83 -11.56 25.41 -3.40
N ARG A 84 -10.89 25.06 -2.29
CA ARG A 84 -10.83 25.89 -1.08
C ARG A 84 -9.44 26.44 -0.79
N PHE A 85 -8.42 25.62 -0.99
CA PHE A 85 -7.07 25.92 -0.55
C PHE A 85 -6.12 26.06 -1.74
N PRO A 86 -5.48 27.23 -1.93
CA PRO A 86 -4.38 27.39 -2.88
C PRO A 86 -3.20 26.49 -2.50
N LEU A 87 -2.49 25.92 -3.48
CA LEU A 87 -1.32 25.08 -3.22
C LEU A 87 -0.33 25.77 -2.29
N PHE A 88 -0.10 25.17 -1.12
CA PHE A 88 0.70 25.76 -0.06
C PHE A 88 2.10 25.15 0.01
N VAL A 89 3.07 25.92 -0.46
CA VAL A 89 4.49 25.59 -0.46
C VAL A 89 5.20 26.70 0.31
N ASN A 90 6.09 26.32 1.22
CA ASN A 90 6.90 27.25 1.99
C ASN A 90 8.17 26.53 2.49
N ARG A 91 8.91 27.14 3.42
CA ARG A 91 10.15 26.60 3.98
C ARG A 91 9.98 25.23 4.66
N TRP A 92 8.75 24.83 5.01
CA TRP A 92 8.45 23.56 5.65
C TRP A 92 7.53 22.65 4.84
N ASN A 93 6.99 23.13 3.72
CA ASN A 93 6.12 22.32 2.86
C ASN A 93 6.72 22.26 1.46
N GLY A 94 7.43 21.17 1.18
CA GLY A 94 8.21 20.99 -0.03
C GLY A 94 7.51 20.15 -1.10
N VAL A 95 7.93 20.29 -2.35
CA VAL A 95 7.51 19.49 -3.49
C VAL A 95 8.58 18.47 -3.86
N THR A 96 8.17 17.40 -4.56
CA THR A 96 9.07 16.31 -4.97
C THR A 96 9.67 16.58 -6.36
N GLU A 97 10.92 16.12 -6.56
CA GLU A 97 11.68 16.32 -7.80
C GLU A 97 11.00 15.71 -9.05
N ASN A 98 10.15 14.70 -8.84
CA ASN A 98 9.47 13.96 -9.91
C ASN A 98 8.15 14.61 -10.37
N ARG A 99 7.74 15.74 -9.78
CA ARG A 99 6.45 16.38 -10.06
C ARG A 99 6.64 17.82 -10.51
N GLU A 100 6.98 18.00 -11.78
CA GLU A 100 7.01 19.32 -12.43
C GLU A 100 5.59 19.79 -12.82
N PRO A 101 5.31 21.10 -12.79
CA PRO A 101 4.06 21.65 -13.31
C PRO A 101 3.90 21.33 -14.80
N LYS A 102 2.70 20.87 -15.19
CA LYS A 102 2.43 20.39 -16.56
C LYS A 102 2.27 21.51 -17.60
N ASP A 103 2.03 22.74 -17.15
CA ASP A 103 1.66 23.89 -17.98
C ASP A 103 2.77 24.96 -18.06
N LEU A 104 4.02 24.56 -17.80
CA LEU A 104 5.19 25.43 -17.95
C LEU A 104 5.37 25.86 -19.42
N ILE A 105 5.58 27.15 -19.62
CA ILE A 105 5.96 27.75 -20.90
C ILE A 105 7.33 28.41 -20.78
N LYS A 106 8.07 28.42 -21.88
CA LYS A 106 9.37 29.12 -21.97
C LYS A 106 9.15 30.53 -22.50
N ILE A 107 9.70 31.51 -21.79
CA ILE A 107 9.76 32.92 -22.20
C ILE A 107 11.21 33.26 -22.55
N SER A 108 11.44 33.75 -23.76
CA SER A 108 12.78 34.12 -24.23
C SER A 108 13.29 35.38 -23.54
N LYS A 109 14.61 35.44 -23.29
CA LYS A 109 15.28 36.65 -22.81
C LYS A 109 14.95 37.86 -23.68
N GLY A 110 14.71 39.00 -23.04
CA GLY A 110 14.39 40.26 -23.72
C GLY A 110 12.94 40.41 -24.17
N ALA A 111 12.07 39.45 -23.83
CA ALA A 111 10.63 39.65 -23.96
C ALA A 111 10.17 40.87 -23.12
N LYS A 112 9.11 41.55 -23.58
CA LYS A 112 8.55 42.74 -22.93
C LYS A 112 8.15 42.42 -21.48
N PHE A 113 8.61 43.21 -20.51
CA PHE A 113 8.43 43.01 -19.05
C PHE A 113 9.24 41.86 -18.42
N TYR A 114 10.13 41.23 -19.17
CA TYR A 114 10.95 40.12 -18.69
C TYR A 114 12.45 40.47 -18.70
N SER A 115 13.25 39.66 -17.99
CA SER A 115 14.70 39.85 -17.94
C SER A 115 15.36 39.85 -19.33
N PRO A 116 16.22 40.83 -19.67
CA PRO A 116 16.96 40.86 -20.93
C PRO A 116 18.13 39.86 -20.96
N HIS A 117 18.50 39.29 -19.81
CA HIS A 117 19.73 38.51 -19.67
C HIS A 117 19.53 37.00 -19.58
N ARG A 118 18.29 36.52 -19.42
CA ARG A 118 18.01 35.10 -19.21
C ARG A 118 16.66 34.66 -19.77
N ASP A 119 16.61 33.43 -20.25
CA ASP A 119 15.35 32.75 -20.52
C ASP A 119 14.66 32.40 -19.20
N MET A 120 13.33 32.37 -19.22
CA MET A 120 12.53 31.99 -18.08
C MET A 120 11.55 30.89 -18.43
N VAL A 121 11.13 30.17 -17.40
CA VAL A 121 10.10 29.15 -17.46
C VAL A 121 9.07 29.51 -16.39
N ILE A 122 7.78 29.39 -16.68
CA ILE A 122 6.70 29.80 -15.77
C ILE A 122 5.40 29.11 -16.18
N CYS A 123 4.46 28.89 -15.24
CA CYS A 123 3.13 28.41 -15.61
C CYS A 123 2.43 29.41 -16.52
N ARG A 124 1.73 28.92 -17.55
CA ARG A 124 1.04 29.77 -18.54
C ARG A 124 0.08 30.78 -17.88
N SER A 125 -0.73 30.31 -16.94
CA SER A 125 -1.72 31.14 -16.24
C SER A 125 -1.07 32.30 -15.46
N ALA A 126 0.04 32.02 -14.78
CA ALA A 126 0.81 33.02 -14.05
C ALA A 126 1.48 34.03 -15.02
N ALA A 127 1.99 33.58 -16.16
CA ALA A 127 2.57 34.46 -17.18
C ALA A 127 1.55 35.44 -17.75
N GLU A 128 0.40 34.92 -18.19
CA GLU A 128 -0.69 35.74 -18.77
C GLU A 128 -1.23 36.75 -17.75
N ALA A 129 -1.34 36.36 -16.47
CA ALA A 129 -1.74 37.25 -15.40
C ALA A 129 -0.70 38.34 -15.13
N TYR A 130 0.58 37.97 -15.13
CA TYR A 130 1.69 38.92 -14.95
C TYR A 130 1.75 39.94 -16.08
N GLU A 131 1.59 39.52 -17.34
CA GLU A 131 1.60 40.43 -18.49
C GLU A 131 0.49 41.49 -18.36
N ARG A 132 -0.73 41.10 -17.99
CA ARG A 132 -1.82 42.05 -17.73
C ARG A 132 -1.50 43.02 -16.60
N MET A 133 -0.91 42.52 -15.51
CA MET A 133 -0.49 43.35 -14.38
C MET A 133 0.61 44.35 -14.79
N ALA A 134 1.61 43.90 -15.54
CA ALA A 134 2.72 44.73 -16.00
C ALA A 134 2.27 45.78 -17.03
N GLU A 135 1.29 45.46 -17.88
CA GLU A 135 0.66 46.43 -18.78
C GLU A 135 -0.13 47.49 -18.03
N ALA A 136 -0.88 47.10 -16.99
CA ALA A 136 -1.58 48.07 -16.16
C ALA A 136 -0.62 48.99 -15.41
N ALA A 137 0.47 48.44 -14.86
CA ALA A 137 1.52 49.24 -14.25
C ALA A 137 2.11 50.24 -15.26
N ALA A 138 2.42 49.77 -16.48
CA ALA A 138 3.01 50.62 -17.51
C ALA A 138 2.08 51.77 -17.94
N ASN A 139 0.76 51.55 -17.92
CA ASN A 139 -0.23 52.62 -18.16
C ASN A 139 -0.23 53.68 -17.05
N ASP A 140 0.13 53.29 -15.83
CA ASP A 140 0.35 54.19 -14.69
C ASP A 140 1.80 54.72 -14.63
N HIS A 141 2.57 54.56 -15.72
CA HIS A 141 3.99 54.93 -15.82
C HIS A 141 4.93 54.20 -14.86
N ILE A 142 4.49 53.06 -14.31
CA ILE A 142 5.27 52.15 -13.48
C ILE A 142 5.74 50.96 -14.31
N TYR A 143 7.03 50.67 -14.28
CA TYR A 143 7.59 49.56 -15.05
C TYR A 143 7.99 48.42 -14.12
N LEU A 144 7.29 47.29 -14.23
CA LEU A 144 7.60 46.04 -13.55
C LEU A 144 8.35 45.10 -14.47
N LYS A 145 9.35 44.41 -13.92
CA LYS A 145 10.18 43.47 -14.66
C LYS A 145 10.37 42.16 -13.90
N MET A 146 10.08 41.03 -14.54
CA MET A 146 10.28 39.70 -13.96
C MET A 146 11.72 39.25 -14.18
N ASN A 147 12.41 38.94 -13.07
CA ASN A 147 13.81 38.50 -13.08
C ASN A 147 13.98 37.01 -12.82
N TYR A 148 13.10 36.40 -12.02
CA TYR A 148 13.11 34.96 -11.76
C TYR A 148 11.69 34.42 -11.73
N ALA A 149 11.53 33.16 -12.15
CA ALA A 149 10.27 32.43 -12.14
C ALA A 149 10.54 30.96 -11.80
N TYR A 150 10.09 29.98 -12.60
CA TYR A 150 10.36 28.57 -12.33
C TYR A 150 11.85 28.27 -12.17
N ARG A 151 12.17 27.48 -11.15
CA ARG A 151 13.51 26.99 -10.88
C ARG A 151 13.43 25.50 -10.59
N SER A 152 14.23 24.69 -11.27
CA SER A 152 14.27 23.24 -11.01
C SER A 152 14.96 22.92 -9.69
N HIS A 153 14.74 21.72 -9.16
CA HIS A 153 15.43 21.21 -7.96
C HIS A 153 16.95 21.28 -8.10
N LYS A 154 17.47 20.86 -9.25
CA LYS A 154 18.91 20.92 -9.55
C LYS A 154 19.47 22.34 -9.46
N HIS A 155 18.81 23.31 -10.10
CA HIS A 155 19.24 24.70 -10.06
C HIS A 155 19.16 25.26 -8.62
N GLN A 156 18.13 24.89 -7.84
CA GLN A 156 18.04 25.32 -6.44
C GLN A 156 19.20 24.78 -5.58
N LYS A 157 19.61 23.51 -5.79
CA LYS A 157 20.80 22.94 -5.11
C LYS A 157 22.07 23.73 -5.46
N GLU A 158 22.30 23.97 -6.74
CA GLU A 158 23.47 24.72 -7.22
C GLU A 158 23.52 26.16 -6.66
N LEU A 159 22.37 26.84 -6.60
CA LEU A 159 22.26 28.19 -6.03
C LEU A 159 22.63 28.21 -4.54
N ILE A 160 22.13 27.26 -3.76
CA ILE A 160 22.43 27.15 -2.33
C ILE A 160 23.92 26.88 -2.12
N GLU A 161 24.49 25.92 -2.85
CA GLU A 161 25.92 25.58 -2.74
C GLU A 161 26.82 26.78 -3.06
N GLN A 162 26.49 27.55 -4.10
CA GLN A 162 27.25 28.75 -4.47
C GLN A 162 27.11 29.86 -3.42
N THR A 163 25.90 30.09 -2.93
CA THR A 163 25.64 31.15 -1.94
C THR A 163 26.27 30.81 -0.58
N ALA A 164 26.19 29.54 -0.16
CA ALA A 164 26.79 29.05 1.09
C ALA A 164 28.32 29.16 1.08
N LYS A 165 28.97 29.00 -0.09
CA LYS A 165 30.42 29.26 -0.24
C LYS A 165 30.79 30.73 -0.01
N ILE A 166 29.89 31.67 -0.32
CA ILE A 166 30.16 33.10 -0.24
C ILE A 166 29.80 33.67 1.14
N LYS A 167 28.61 33.35 1.65
CA LYS A 167 28.03 33.96 2.86
C LYS A 167 27.97 33.01 4.07
N GLY A 168 28.33 31.74 3.90
CA GLY A 168 28.12 30.70 4.89
C GLY A 168 26.73 30.08 4.81
N ILE A 169 26.61 28.83 5.28
CA ILE A 169 25.35 28.06 5.20
C ILE A 169 24.24 28.69 6.04
N GLU A 170 24.56 29.19 7.24
CA GLU A 170 23.57 29.77 8.16
C GLU A 170 22.91 31.02 7.57
N GLU A 171 23.70 31.94 7.01
CA GLU A 171 23.18 33.16 6.38
C GLU A 171 22.45 32.87 5.07
N THR A 172 22.89 31.84 4.34
CA THR A 172 22.20 31.38 3.12
C THR A 172 20.81 30.84 3.45
N MET A 173 20.69 30.04 4.50
CA MET A 173 19.42 29.41 4.89
C MET A 173 18.40 30.40 5.47
N LYS A 174 18.81 31.62 5.84
CA LYS A 174 17.87 32.70 6.22
C LYS A 174 17.05 33.19 5.03
N THR A 175 17.64 33.23 3.83
CA THR A 175 17.07 33.85 2.63
C THR A 175 16.74 32.87 1.51
N ALA A 176 17.47 31.76 1.39
CA ALA A 176 17.24 30.75 0.37
C ALA A 176 16.57 29.49 0.96
N ALA A 177 15.41 29.11 0.42
CA ALA A 177 14.77 27.85 0.78
C ALA A 177 15.59 26.64 0.26
N PRO A 178 15.63 25.50 0.98
CA PRO A 178 16.21 24.27 0.47
C PRO A 178 15.60 23.81 -0.86
N ALA A 179 16.33 23.02 -1.63
CA ALA A 179 15.76 22.36 -2.80
C ALA A 179 14.56 21.48 -2.40
N GLY A 180 13.46 21.62 -3.15
CA GLY A 180 12.15 21.07 -2.79
C GLY A 180 11.26 22.04 -2.03
N PHE A 181 11.80 23.00 -1.28
CA PHE A 181 11.01 23.92 -0.44
C PHE A 181 10.89 25.35 -1.02
N SER A 182 11.42 25.57 -2.22
CA SER A 182 11.26 26.84 -2.93
C SER A 182 9.94 26.89 -3.68
N GLU A 183 9.17 27.95 -3.49
CA GLU A 183 7.94 28.19 -4.27
C GLU A 183 8.21 28.32 -5.78
N HIS A 184 9.44 28.68 -6.19
CA HIS A 184 9.83 28.68 -7.59
C HIS A 184 9.74 27.29 -8.24
N HIS A 185 9.73 26.19 -7.49
CA HIS A 185 9.46 24.86 -8.04
C HIS A 185 8.03 24.67 -8.55
N THR A 186 7.09 25.53 -8.12
CA THR A 186 5.69 25.45 -8.56
C THR A 186 5.45 26.14 -9.90
N GLY A 187 6.38 26.98 -10.37
CA GLY A 187 6.15 27.84 -11.54
C GLY A 187 5.10 28.96 -11.32
N LEU A 188 4.63 29.14 -10.09
CA LEU A 188 3.64 30.15 -9.69
C LEU A 188 4.25 31.35 -8.93
N ALA A 189 5.54 31.27 -8.58
CA ALA A 189 6.27 32.32 -7.89
C ALA A 189 7.25 33.04 -8.80
N MET A 190 7.44 34.34 -8.57
CA MET A 190 8.34 35.18 -9.36
C MET A 190 8.96 36.31 -8.53
N ASP A 191 10.20 36.67 -8.90
CA ASP A 191 10.90 37.81 -8.33
C ASP A 191 10.89 38.98 -9.32
N ILE A 192 10.48 40.16 -8.84
CA ILE A 192 10.26 41.35 -9.66
C ILE A 192 11.24 42.48 -9.28
N SER A 193 11.66 43.28 -10.27
CA SER A 193 12.30 44.58 -10.06
C SER A 193 11.51 45.73 -10.67
N GLY A 194 11.76 46.95 -10.18
CA GLY A 194 11.44 48.19 -10.90
C GLY A 194 12.42 48.42 -12.06
N ALA A 195 12.06 49.29 -13.00
CA ALA A 195 12.93 49.64 -14.13
C ALA A 195 14.03 50.66 -13.82
N ILE A 196 14.11 51.16 -12.59
CA ILE A 196 14.98 52.31 -12.23
C ILE A 196 16.45 51.90 -12.10
N ASP A 197 16.76 50.62 -11.87
CA ASP A 197 18.14 50.12 -11.83
C ASP A 197 18.36 49.06 -12.93
N GLU A 198 19.16 49.41 -13.93
CA GLU A 198 19.59 48.51 -15.00
C GLU A 198 20.33 47.27 -14.44
N ASN A 199 20.85 47.36 -13.20
CA ASN A 199 21.51 46.30 -12.44
C ASN A 199 20.67 45.74 -11.27
N GLY A 200 19.47 46.28 -11.03
CA GLY A 200 18.62 45.92 -9.91
C GLY A 200 17.96 44.56 -10.13
N LEU A 201 18.29 43.58 -9.29
CA LEU A 201 17.69 42.24 -9.36
C LEU A 201 16.32 42.17 -8.68
N HIS A 202 16.06 43.01 -7.68
CA HIS A 202 14.87 42.98 -6.83
C HIS A 202 14.35 44.39 -6.56
N ILE A 203 13.03 44.55 -6.52
CA ILE A 203 12.35 45.78 -6.10
C ILE A 203 12.51 46.00 -4.58
N THR A 204 12.54 47.25 -4.14
CA THR A 204 12.64 47.63 -2.73
C THR A 204 11.43 48.43 -2.26
N GLU A 205 11.16 48.45 -0.96
CA GLU A 205 9.97 49.11 -0.37
C GLU A 205 9.93 50.64 -0.58
N ASN A 206 11.04 51.25 -1.01
CA ASN A 206 11.17 52.69 -1.23
C ASN A 206 10.95 53.10 -2.70
N GLU A 207 10.58 52.16 -3.58
CA GLU A 207 10.32 52.43 -4.99
C GLU A 207 8.82 52.62 -5.25
N ASP A 208 8.46 53.60 -6.08
CA ASP A 208 7.08 53.79 -6.56
C ASP A 208 6.50 52.51 -7.18
N ALA A 209 7.37 51.71 -7.79
CA ALA A 209 7.00 50.44 -8.38
C ALA A 209 6.55 49.40 -7.32
N TYR A 210 7.14 49.42 -6.13
CA TYR A 210 6.71 48.57 -5.02
C TYR A 210 5.37 49.05 -4.46
N GLU A 211 5.22 50.36 -4.26
CA GLU A 211 3.94 50.93 -3.79
C GLU A 211 2.79 50.58 -4.76
N TRP A 212 3.03 50.68 -6.07
CA TRP A 212 2.05 50.26 -7.06
C TRP A 212 1.76 48.76 -6.95
N LEU A 213 2.80 47.93 -6.86
CA LEU A 213 2.66 46.47 -6.78
C LEU A 213 1.85 46.06 -5.54
N ALA A 214 2.19 46.59 -4.37
CA ALA A 214 1.50 46.31 -3.11
C ALA A 214 0.01 46.64 -3.18
N ASN A 215 -0.34 47.77 -3.81
CA ASN A 215 -1.73 48.25 -3.92
C ASN A 215 -2.55 47.61 -5.05
N ASN A 216 -1.92 46.88 -5.99
CA ASN A 216 -2.60 46.44 -7.22
C ASN A 216 -2.43 44.96 -7.57
N CYS A 217 -1.38 44.28 -7.12
CA CYS A 217 -1.08 42.91 -7.56
C CYS A 217 -2.23 41.92 -7.28
N TYR A 218 -2.98 42.13 -6.20
CA TYR A 218 -4.14 41.30 -5.84
C TYR A 218 -5.24 41.27 -6.91
N ARG A 219 -5.39 42.34 -7.68
CA ARG A 219 -6.39 42.45 -8.76
C ARG A 219 -6.12 41.49 -9.92
N TYR A 220 -4.88 41.01 -9.99
CA TYR A 220 -4.39 40.12 -11.05
C TYR A 220 -4.12 38.70 -10.52
N GLY A 221 -4.57 38.39 -9.30
CA GLY A 221 -4.43 37.06 -8.71
C GLY A 221 -3.07 36.81 -8.08
N PHE A 222 -2.31 37.87 -7.76
CA PHE A 222 -1.03 37.79 -7.07
C PHE A 222 -1.10 38.28 -5.62
N MET A 223 -0.12 37.89 -4.82
CA MET A 223 0.15 38.46 -3.51
C MET A 223 1.66 38.65 -3.32
N ILE A 224 2.05 39.63 -2.50
CA ILE A 224 3.42 39.68 -1.94
C ILE A 224 3.48 38.61 -0.85
N LYS A 225 4.35 37.61 -1.00
CA LYS A 225 4.31 36.42 -0.14
C LYS A 225 4.86 36.68 1.25
N ASN A 226 6.03 37.30 1.31
CA ASN A 226 6.82 37.44 2.53
C ASN A 226 6.68 38.88 3.02
N LEU A 227 5.73 39.12 3.94
CA LEU A 227 5.39 40.43 4.48
C LEU A 227 6.29 40.80 5.68
N LYS A 228 6.54 42.10 5.86
CA LYS A 228 7.34 42.65 6.96
C LYS A 228 6.67 42.39 8.31
N GLY A 229 7.41 41.88 9.29
CA GLY A 229 6.87 41.57 10.62
C GLY A 229 6.09 40.25 10.70
N LYS A 230 6.10 39.44 9.63
CA LYS A 230 5.44 38.12 9.53
C LYS A 230 6.47 36.99 9.31
N GLU A 231 7.75 37.24 9.58
CA GLU A 231 8.86 36.31 9.38
C GLU A 231 8.68 35.06 10.25
N ASP A 232 8.14 35.23 11.46
CA ASP A 232 7.82 34.12 12.36
C ASP A 232 6.70 33.21 11.83
N ILE A 233 5.85 33.70 10.93
CA ILE A 233 4.76 32.91 10.36
C ILE A 233 5.24 32.25 9.07
N THR A 234 5.79 33.03 8.15
CA THR A 234 6.22 32.56 6.82
C THR A 234 7.50 31.73 6.84
N GLY A 235 8.28 31.86 7.92
CA GLY A 235 9.57 31.22 8.08
C GLY A 235 10.66 31.81 7.21
N THR A 236 10.39 32.88 6.46
CA THR A 236 11.33 33.52 5.53
C THR A 236 11.44 35.01 5.84
N ALA A 237 12.60 35.60 5.61
CA ALA A 237 12.78 37.05 5.78
C ALA A 237 11.85 37.83 4.83
N TYR A 238 11.60 39.10 5.14
CA TYR A 238 10.85 40.00 4.28
C TYR A 238 11.46 40.11 2.87
N GLU A 239 10.66 39.85 1.83
CA GLU A 239 11.07 39.88 0.42
C GLU A 239 10.06 40.68 -0.42
N PRO A 240 10.20 42.02 -0.51
CA PRO A 240 9.25 42.88 -1.23
C PRO A 240 9.13 42.58 -2.73
N TRP A 241 10.09 41.85 -3.30
CA TRP A 241 10.12 41.45 -4.71
C TRP A 241 9.42 40.13 -5.02
N HIS A 242 9.18 39.28 -4.01
CA HIS A 242 8.71 37.93 -4.22
C HIS A 242 7.18 37.88 -4.23
N ILE A 243 6.60 37.69 -5.41
CA ILE A 243 5.15 37.54 -5.55
C ILE A 243 4.74 36.14 -5.94
N ARG A 244 3.58 35.72 -5.41
CA ARG A 244 2.98 34.41 -5.62
C ARG A 244 1.66 34.54 -6.35
N TYR A 245 1.49 33.80 -7.45
CA TYR A 245 0.22 33.65 -8.15
C TYR A 245 -0.66 32.62 -7.43
N ILE A 246 -1.88 33.07 -7.08
CA ILE A 246 -2.94 32.27 -6.47
C ILE A 246 -4.03 31.93 -7.50
N GLY A 247 -4.24 32.81 -8.49
CA GLY A 247 -5.21 32.63 -9.58
C GLY A 247 -6.66 32.99 -9.23
N ASP A 248 -7.04 32.93 -7.95
CA ASP A 248 -8.35 33.39 -7.49
C ASP A 248 -8.27 34.83 -6.94
N ASN A 249 -8.88 35.76 -7.68
CA ASN A 249 -8.92 37.18 -7.32
C ASN A 249 -9.71 37.47 -6.04
N THR A 250 -10.65 36.60 -5.65
CA THR A 250 -11.40 36.75 -4.40
C THR A 250 -10.52 36.44 -3.20
N ILE A 251 -9.67 35.41 -3.31
CA ILE A 251 -8.69 35.04 -2.29
C ILE A 251 -7.63 36.11 -2.15
N THR A 252 -7.03 36.57 -3.26
CA THR A 252 -5.97 37.61 -3.21
C THR A 252 -6.50 38.94 -2.72
N LYS A 253 -7.74 39.31 -3.10
CA LYS A 253 -8.39 40.50 -2.53
C LYS A 253 -8.60 40.37 -1.03
N TYR A 254 -9.06 39.22 -0.55
CA TYR A 254 -9.26 38.98 0.87
C TYR A 254 -7.93 39.04 1.65
N LEU A 255 -6.87 38.43 1.12
CA LEU A 255 -5.52 38.50 1.69
C LEU A 255 -5.03 39.96 1.80
N HIS A 256 -5.19 40.74 0.73
CA HIS A 256 -4.78 42.14 0.68
C HIS A 256 -5.58 43.01 1.67
N ASP A 257 -6.91 42.97 1.62
CA ASP A 257 -7.77 43.85 2.42
C ASP A 257 -7.64 43.60 3.94
N ASN A 258 -7.14 42.43 4.34
CA ASN A 258 -6.93 42.05 5.74
C ASN A 258 -5.44 41.96 6.13
N GLU A 259 -4.51 42.32 5.23
CA GLU A 259 -3.05 42.26 5.46
C GLU A 259 -2.56 40.87 5.94
N LEU A 260 -3.14 39.81 5.37
CA LEU A 260 -2.89 38.43 5.77
C LEU A 260 -1.83 37.74 4.91
N THR A 261 -1.06 36.87 5.55
CA THR A 261 -0.25 35.86 4.86
C THR A 261 -1.12 34.71 4.36
N LEU A 262 -0.59 33.92 3.41
CA LEU A 262 -1.26 32.71 2.94
C LEU A 262 -1.44 31.69 4.07
N ASP A 263 -0.43 31.57 4.95
CA ASP A 263 -0.45 30.74 6.15
C ASP A 263 -1.65 31.10 7.06
N GLU A 264 -1.84 32.39 7.34
CA GLU A 264 -2.97 32.88 8.16
C GLU A 264 -4.33 32.69 7.48
N TYR A 265 -4.42 32.96 6.17
CA TYR A 265 -5.65 32.73 5.42
C TYR A 265 -6.09 31.28 5.50
N ILE A 266 -5.14 30.37 5.27
CA ILE A 266 -5.37 28.94 5.33
C ILE A 266 -5.83 28.52 6.74
N GLU A 267 -5.18 29.03 7.79
CA GLU A 267 -5.53 28.76 9.19
C GLU A 267 -6.94 29.28 9.56
N ILE A 268 -7.36 30.42 9.01
CA ILE A 268 -8.72 30.95 9.19
C ILE A 268 -9.73 30.06 8.46
N LYS A 269 -9.45 29.72 7.20
CA LYS A 269 -10.34 28.90 6.38
C LYS A 269 -10.45 27.47 6.85
N SER A 270 -9.40 26.90 7.43
CA SER A 270 -9.45 25.57 8.04
C SER A 270 -10.41 25.56 9.24
N LYS A 271 -10.38 26.57 10.11
CA LYS A 271 -11.29 26.69 11.27
C LYS A 271 -12.77 26.77 10.90
N GLU A 272 -13.09 27.42 9.79
CA GLU A 272 -14.46 27.50 9.26
C GLU A 272 -15.03 26.12 8.83
N THR A 273 -14.16 25.10 8.67
CA THR A 273 -14.57 23.75 8.19
C THR A 273 -14.89 22.73 9.29
N GLY A 274 -14.77 23.09 10.58
CA GLY A 274 -15.08 22.21 11.71
C GLY A 274 -13.95 21.24 12.06
N LEU A 275 -12.78 21.79 12.41
CA LEU A 275 -11.56 21.03 12.74
C LEU A 275 -11.75 20.04 13.90
N LYS A 276 -11.21 18.82 13.76
CA LYS A 276 -10.97 17.91 14.88
C LYS A 276 -9.61 18.25 15.51
N ASN A 277 -9.61 18.55 16.81
CA ASN A 277 -8.39 18.84 17.57
C ASN A 277 -7.84 17.53 18.16
N ILE A 278 -6.53 17.29 18.05
CA ILE A 278 -5.87 16.10 18.63
C ILE A 278 -4.70 16.54 19.49
N ASP A 279 -4.75 16.26 20.80
CA ASP A 279 -3.64 16.55 21.71
C ASP A 279 -2.51 15.50 21.54
N ILE A 280 -1.25 15.93 21.53
CA ILE A 280 -0.04 15.09 21.32
C ILE A 280 0.43 14.45 22.65
N ALA A 281 -0.34 14.59 23.73
CA ALA A 281 -0.04 13.94 25.00
C ALA A 281 -0.63 12.51 25.01
N ASP A 282 0.29 11.55 25.12
CA ASP A 282 0.15 10.08 25.16
C ASP A 282 0.04 9.36 23.79
N PRO A 283 1.13 8.71 23.33
CA PRO A 283 1.15 7.90 22.10
C PRO A 283 0.21 6.68 22.13
N GLU A 284 -0.18 6.20 23.31
CA GLU A 284 -0.95 4.96 23.48
C GLU A 284 -2.45 5.10 23.14
N GLU A 285 -3.00 6.32 23.00
CA GLU A 285 -4.42 6.53 22.68
C GLU A 285 -4.72 6.76 21.19
N TYR A 286 -3.70 6.91 20.33
CA TYR A 286 -3.90 7.35 18.93
C TYR A 286 -3.34 6.40 17.86
N GLU A 287 -3.58 5.09 18.05
CA GLU A 287 -3.70 4.11 16.96
C GLU A 287 -4.88 4.41 16.00
N TYR A 288 -5.70 5.41 16.32
CA TYR A 288 -7.02 5.57 15.73
C TYR A 288 -7.09 6.38 14.43
N ALA A 289 -6.69 5.70 13.34
CA ALA A 289 -7.36 5.70 12.03
C ALA A 289 -6.64 4.83 10.96
N CYS A 290 -5.52 4.17 11.29
CA CYS A 290 -4.85 3.23 10.36
C CYS A 290 -4.15 2.04 11.03
N LEU A 291 -4.17 1.89 12.36
CA LEU A 291 -3.44 0.81 13.03
C LEU A 291 -4.21 -0.51 13.16
N ALA A 292 -5.45 -0.61 12.66
CA ALA A 292 -6.12 -1.91 12.49
C ALA A 292 -5.78 -2.64 11.18
N THR A 293 -4.55 -2.44 10.67
CA THR A 293 -4.03 -3.24 9.54
C THR A 293 -2.70 -3.92 9.79
N TRP A 294 -2.06 -3.68 10.93
CA TRP A 294 -0.66 -4.08 11.10
C TRP A 294 -0.44 -4.92 12.35
N LYS A 295 -1.13 -6.07 12.39
CA LYS A 295 -0.66 -7.29 13.03
C LYS A 295 -1.54 -8.47 12.63
N SER A 296 -1.11 -9.22 11.61
CA SER A 296 -1.19 -10.70 11.61
C SER A 296 -0.38 -11.25 10.42
N GLU A 297 0.89 -11.51 10.74
CA GLU A 297 1.70 -12.66 10.33
C GLU A 297 1.80 -13.07 8.85
N ARG A 298 2.97 -12.75 8.28
CA ARG A 298 3.96 -13.73 7.79
C ARG A 298 5.31 -13.01 7.66
N GLN A 299 6.09 -12.92 8.75
CA GLN A 299 7.04 -13.90 9.33
C GLN A 299 8.44 -13.89 8.68
N GLY A 300 9.45 -13.75 9.55
CA GLY A 300 10.75 -14.40 9.37
C GLY A 300 11.90 -13.49 8.96
N ARG A 301 12.33 -12.59 9.86
CA ARG A 301 13.71 -12.08 10.11
C ARG A 301 13.69 -10.59 10.43
N GLU A 302 14.13 -10.28 11.63
CA GLU A 302 14.81 -9.04 12.09
C GLU A 302 14.71 -8.91 13.62
N THR A 303 14.13 -9.91 14.30
CA THR A 303 14.05 -9.98 15.77
C THR A 303 15.29 -10.58 16.45
N PHE A 304 16.46 -10.61 15.78
CA PHE A 304 17.69 -11.13 16.39
C PHE A 304 18.82 -10.10 16.50
N ASP A 305 18.88 -9.09 15.62
CA ASP A 305 19.99 -8.12 15.61
C ASP A 305 19.74 -6.88 16.50
N PHE A 306 18.52 -6.65 17.01
CA PHE A 306 18.23 -5.52 17.92
C PHE A 306 18.41 -5.87 19.40
N LEU A 307 18.14 -7.13 19.78
CA LEU A 307 18.16 -7.57 21.18
C LEU A 307 19.57 -7.83 21.71
N GLN A 308 20.58 -7.91 20.82
CA GLN A 308 21.97 -8.08 21.21
C GLN A 308 22.66 -6.73 21.54
N THR A 309 22.25 -5.63 20.88
CA THR A 309 22.75 -4.28 21.19
C THR A 309 22.22 -3.72 22.51
N ALA A 310 20.97 -4.06 22.90
CA ALA A 310 20.38 -3.58 24.16
C ALA A 310 21.03 -4.18 25.42
N LYS A 311 21.59 -5.39 25.30
CA LYS A 311 22.30 -6.09 26.38
C LYS A 311 23.66 -5.44 26.69
N GLU A 312 24.35 -4.93 25.67
CA GLU A 312 25.66 -4.28 25.82
C GLU A 312 25.57 -2.88 26.45
N ILE A 313 24.40 -2.23 26.43
CA ILE A 313 24.26 -0.84 26.88
C ILE A 313 23.69 -0.73 28.32
N TYR A 314 22.78 -1.61 28.76
CA TYR A 314 21.91 -1.27 29.91
C TYR A 314 21.89 -2.21 31.14
N GLY A 315 22.59 -3.34 31.15
CA GLY A 315 22.95 -4.12 32.36
C GLY A 315 21.95 -4.18 33.55
N ILE A 316 20.72 -4.71 33.39
CA ILE A 316 19.78 -4.96 34.51
C ILE A 316 19.11 -6.35 34.37
N PRO A 317 19.00 -7.16 35.45
CA PRO A 317 18.54 -8.56 35.41
C PRO A 317 17.02 -8.72 35.54
N PHE A 318 16.46 -9.81 35.00
CA PHE A 318 15.05 -10.18 35.16
C PHE A 318 14.90 -11.59 35.74
N GLU A 319 14.08 -11.74 36.78
CA GLU A 319 13.61 -13.03 37.30
C GLU A 319 12.12 -13.25 37.01
N ARG A 320 11.84 -14.45 36.45
CA ARG A 320 10.58 -15.22 36.40
C ARG A 320 9.47 -14.70 35.47
N SER A 321 8.77 -15.54 34.71
CA SER A 321 8.91 -16.96 34.30
C SER A 321 7.73 -17.26 33.36
N TYR A 322 7.99 -17.55 32.09
CA TYR A 322 7.12 -18.38 31.27
C TYR A 322 7.99 -19.39 30.54
N ASN A 323 7.74 -20.68 30.84
CA ASN A 323 8.46 -21.82 30.32
C ASN A 323 8.16 -22.00 28.83
N ILE A 324 9.12 -21.61 28.00
CA ILE A 324 9.40 -22.25 26.72
C ILE A 324 10.86 -22.72 26.83
N ASN A 325 11.09 -24.00 26.59
CA ASN A 325 12.40 -24.64 26.66
C ASN A 325 13.40 -23.95 25.71
N LEU A 326 14.13 -22.97 26.23
CA LEU A 326 15.34 -22.44 25.64
C LEU A 326 16.47 -22.71 26.63
N TYR A 327 17.46 -23.48 26.18
CA TYR A 327 18.66 -23.79 26.94
C TYR A 327 19.31 -22.49 27.44
N ASN A 328 19.30 -22.30 28.76
CA ASN A 328 19.96 -21.19 29.45
C ASN A 328 21.49 -21.30 29.33
N TYR A 329 22.11 -20.33 28.66
CA TYR A 329 23.50 -19.93 28.95
C TYR A 329 23.51 -18.46 29.40
N SER A 330 23.67 -18.27 30.70
CA SER A 330 23.77 -16.97 31.39
C SER A 330 25.20 -16.40 31.34
N GLU A 331 25.30 -15.07 31.37
CA GLU A 331 26.51 -14.23 31.30
C GLU A 331 27.51 -14.41 32.45
N LYS A 332 28.35 -15.45 32.37
CA LYS A 332 29.56 -15.57 33.20
C LYS A 332 30.81 -16.06 32.47
N SER A 333 30.89 -15.91 31.15
CA SER A 333 31.95 -16.53 30.33
C SER A 333 32.60 -15.62 29.27
N CYS A 334 32.83 -14.34 29.55
CA CYS A 334 33.54 -13.45 28.61
C CYS A 334 35.08 -13.57 28.67
N VAL A 335 35.63 -14.68 29.17
CA VAL A 335 37.08 -14.99 29.07
C VAL A 335 37.34 -16.36 28.43
N THR A 336 36.31 -17.17 28.16
CA THR A 336 36.44 -18.50 27.53
C THR A 336 35.98 -18.59 26.06
N GLN A 337 35.39 -17.53 25.50
CA GLN A 337 34.85 -17.53 24.12
C GLN A 337 35.88 -17.35 23.00
N SER A 338 37.18 -17.18 23.29
CA SER A 338 38.21 -17.09 22.23
C SER A 338 38.53 -18.45 21.59
N GLU A 339 38.57 -19.54 22.36
CA GLU A 339 39.03 -20.85 21.85
C GLU A 339 37.92 -21.66 21.18
N ILE A 340 36.69 -21.63 21.70
CA ILE A 340 35.55 -22.33 21.09
C ILE A 340 35.21 -21.70 19.74
N TYR A 341 35.17 -20.37 19.66
CA TYR A 341 34.88 -19.66 18.42
C TYR A 341 36.01 -19.82 17.38
N LYS A 342 37.28 -19.86 17.82
CA LYS A 342 38.41 -20.22 16.95
C LYS A 342 38.30 -21.65 16.44
N LYS A 343 37.94 -22.60 17.30
CA LYS A 343 37.74 -24.00 16.94
C LYS A 343 36.57 -24.18 15.98
N GLU A 344 35.47 -23.46 16.18
CA GLU A 344 34.33 -23.44 15.26
C GLU A 344 34.73 -22.85 13.90
N ILE A 345 35.48 -21.74 13.86
CA ILE A 345 36.01 -21.19 12.60
C ILE A 345 36.98 -22.18 11.91
N GLU A 346 37.83 -22.87 12.67
CA GLU A 346 38.75 -23.89 12.15
C GLU A 346 38.02 -25.12 11.62
N ASP A 347 37.00 -25.61 12.34
CA ASP A 347 36.13 -26.71 11.91
C ASP A 347 35.34 -26.31 10.66
N ASN A 348 34.81 -25.08 10.61
CA ASN A 348 34.10 -24.53 9.45
C ASN A 348 35.00 -24.44 8.21
N GLU A 349 36.22 -23.94 8.35
CA GLU A 349 37.21 -23.92 7.26
C GLU A 349 37.66 -25.33 6.86
N LYS A 350 37.68 -26.29 7.78
CA LYS A 350 37.90 -27.72 7.46
C LYS A 350 36.76 -28.26 6.60
N TYR A 351 35.50 -28.01 6.96
CA TYR A 351 34.33 -28.46 6.19
C TYR A 351 34.26 -27.81 4.81
N TYR A 352 34.53 -26.50 4.69
CA TYR A 352 34.64 -25.86 3.38
C TYR A 352 35.71 -26.51 2.50
N LYS A 353 36.85 -26.89 3.08
CA LYS A 353 37.91 -27.56 2.32
C LYS A 353 37.50 -28.96 1.88
N ILE A 354 36.79 -29.71 2.72
CA ILE A 354 36.27 -31.04 2.37
C ILE A 354 35.24 -30.94 1.25
N ILE A 355 34.19 -30.14 1.45
CA ILE A 355 33.12 -29.98 0.46
C ILE A 355 33.69 -29.39 -0.84
N LYS A 356 34.57 -28.39 -0.77
CA LYS A 356 35.22 -27.84 -1.97
C LYS A 356 36.10 -28.87 -2.68
N ALA A 357 36.82 -29.73 -1.94
CA ALA A 357 37.65 -30.78 -2.55
C ALA A 357 36.82 -31.87 -3.23
N GLU A 358 35.63 -32.16 -2.72
CA GLU A 358 34.73 -33.19 -3.26
C GLU A 358 33.81 -32.66 -4.38
N THR A 359 33.43 -31.38 -4.34
CA THR A 359 32.35 -30.82 -5.19
C THR A 359 32.77 -29.65 -6.10
N ASP A 360 33.98 -29.11 -5.90
CA ASP A 360 34.48 -27.87 -6.52
C ASP A 360 33.61 -26.62 -6.27
N MET A 361 32.66 -26.67 -5.32
CA MET A 361 31.82 -25.54 -4.98
C MET A 361 32.59 -24.44 -4.24
N ASP A 362 32.33 -23.19 -4.58
CA ASP A 362 32.89 -22.06 -3.82
C ASP A 362 32.14 -21.83 -2.50
N LYS A 363 32.75 -20.99 -1.65
CA LYS A 363 32.22 -20.69 -0.30
C LYS A 363 30.81 -20.09 -0.34
N GLY A 364 30.50 -19.32 -1.37
CA GLY A 364 29.18 -18.72 -1.60
C GLY A 364 28.15 -19.76 -2.05
N GLU A 365 28.50 -20.61 -3.02
CA GLU A 365 27.63 -21.70 -3.50
C GLU A 365 27.24 -22.66 -2.38
N ILE A 366 28.19 -23.01 -1.50
CA ILE A 366 27.96 -23.87 -0.33
C ILE A 366 26.97 -23.19 0.64
N ASN A 367 27.19 -21.91 0.95
CA ASN A 367 26.31 -21.16 1.85
C ASN A 367 24.90 -21.03 1.31
N GLU A 368 24.74 -20.82 0.01
CA GLU A 368 23.41 -20.77 -0.59
C GLU A 368 22.68 -22.13 -0.52
N CYS A 369 23.38 -23.25 -0.67
CA CYS A 369 22.76 -24.57 -0.56
C CYS A 369 22.35 -24.89 0.89
N ILE A 370 23.17 -24.51 1.88
CA ILE A 370 22.84 -24.62 3.31
C ILE A 370 21.64 -23.72 3.67
N ALA A 371 21.57 -22.51 3.13
CA ALA A 371 20.43 -21.62 3.35
C ALA A 371 19.10 -22.20 2.82
N VAL A 372 19.15 -22.97 1.73
CA VAL A 372 17.99 -23.70 1.18
C VAL A 372 17.59 -24.88 2.08
N LEU A 373 18.56 -25.60 2.67
CA LEU A 373 18.29 -26.67 3.66
C LEU A 373 17.62 -26.13 4.92
N ASN A 374 18.06 -24.97 5.40
CA ASN A 374 17.54 -24.38 6.63
C ASN A 374 16.26 -23.55 6.41
N GLU A 375 15.60 -23.68 5.25
CA GLU A 375 14.38 -22.97 4.85
C GLU A 375 14.45 -21.44 4.99
N ASN A 376 15.64 -20.85 4.85
CA ASN A 376 15.85 -19.47 5.23
C ASN A 376 16.60 -18.67 4.14
N PRO A 377 15.90 -17.92 3.26
CA PRO A 377 16.48 -17.32 2.05
C PRO A 377 17.36 -16.06 2.24
N TYR A 378 17.42 -15.46 3.43
CA TYR A 378 18.23 -14.25 3.74
C TYR A 378 19.36 -14.48 4.76
N ALA A 379 19.75 -15.74 5.07
CA ALA A 379 20.66 -16.01 6.18
C ALA A 379 22.07 -15.77 5.68
N ARG A 380 22.72 -14.74 6.19
CA ARG A 380 24.18 -14.77 6.29
C ARG A 380 24.49 -15.97 7.17
N VAL A 381 24.82 -17.09 6.53
CA VAL A 381 25.02 -18.38 7.20
C VAL A 381 26.20 -18.26 8.15
N ASP A 382 25.90 -18.28 9.45
CA ASP A 382 26.88 -18.63 10.47
C ASP A 382 26.89 -20.16 10.56
N LEU A 383 28.06 -20.78 10.37
CA LEU A 383 28.21 -22.24 10.32
C LEU A 383 28.09 -22.93 11.68
N SER A 384 27.82 -22.19 12.75
CA SER A 384 27.20 -22.74 13.96
C SER A 384 25.91 -23.53 13.64
N GLN A 385 25.25 -23.26 12.50
CA GLN A 385 24.13 -24.05 11.95
C GLN A 385 24.53 -25.43 11.38
N TYR A 386 25.79 -25.69 11.03
CA TYR A 386 26.26 -27.04 10.65
C TYR A 386 26.20 -28.01 11.85
N THR A 387 26.34 -27.46 13.05
CA THR A 387 26.08 -28.18 14.31
C THR A 387 24.60 -28.54 14.47
N GLN A 388 23.67 -27.80 13.83
CA GLN A 388 22.26 -28.17 13.74
C GLN A 388 22.01 -29.25 12.68
N LEU A 389 22.83 -29.36 11.62
CA LEU A 389 22.78 -30.49 10.69
C LEU A 389 23.20 -31.82 11.35
N LYS A 390 24.10 -31.78 12.33
CA LYS A 390 24.33 -32.91 13.25
C LYS A 390 23.11 -33.28 14.11
N MET A 391 22.12 -32.39 14.29
CA MET A 391 20.85 -32.74 14.94
C MET A 391 19.95 -33.61 14.03
N TYR A 392 20.14 -33.55 12.71
CA TYR A 392 19.56 -34.50 11.74
C TYR A 392 20.38 -35.80 11.62
N ASN A 393 21.40 -36.00 12.47
CA ASN A 393 22.29 -37.18 12.49
C ASN A 393 23.03 -37.50 11.18
N MET A 394 23.19 -36.53 10.27
CA MET A 394 23.89 -36.74 8.99
C MET A 394 25.42 -36.74 9.15
N ASP A 395 26.10 -37.65 8.47
CA ASP A 395 27.56 -37.66 8.39
C ASP A 395 28.12 -36.71 7.31
N GLU A 396 29.46 -36.58 7.25
CA GLU A 396 30.12 -35.63 6.35
C GLU A 396 29.87 -35.96 4.86
N ASN A 397 29.77 -37.24 4.50
CA ASN A 397 29.52 -37.67 3.12
C ASN A 397 28.04 -37.49 2.75
N GLU A 398 27.13 -37.87 3.65
CA GLU A 398 25.69 -37.69 3.46
C GLU A 398 25.33 -36.22 3.24
N LEU A 399 25.98 -35.32 3.98
CA LEU A 399 25.77 -33.90 3.79
C LEU A 399 26.36 -33.40 2.46
N THR A 400 27.56 -33.82 2.08
CA THR A 400 28.12 -33.49 0.76
C THR A 400 27.17 -33.92 -0.35
N ASP A 401 26.65 -35.14 -0.29
CA ASP A 401 25.72 -35.69 -1.29
C ASP A 401 24.41 -34.89 -1.36
N ILE A 402 23.82 -34.50 -0.21
CA ILE A 402 22.61 -33.68 -0.15
C ILE A 402 22.87 -32.27 -0.70
N LEU A 403 24.01 -31.64 -0.37
CA LEU A 403 24.36 -30.31 -0.87
C LEU A 403 24.59 -30.32 -2.39
N MET A 404 25.26 -31.37 -2.91
CA MET A 404 25.40 -31.59 -4.35
C MET A 404 24.03 -31.76 -5.01
N ALA A 405 23.16 -32.58 -4.44
CA ALA A 405 21.80 -32.77 -4.95
C ALA A 405 21.01 -31.45 -4.95
N ILE A 406 21.13 -30.60 -3.92
CA ILE A 406 20.48 -29.28 -3.90
C ILE A 406 21.04 -28.34 -4.95
N ARG A 407 22.36 -28.33 -5.16
CA ARG A 407 23.01 -27.56 -6.22
C ARG A 407 22.47 -27.99 -7.59
N ASP A 408 22.47 -29.29 -7.86
CA ASP A 408 22.00 -29.88 -9.10
C ASP A 408 20.52 -29.56 -9.32
N ARG A 409 19.69 -29.69 -8.28
CA ARG A 409 18.28 -29.27 -8.28
C ARG A 409 18.12 -27.81 -8.71
N ARG A 410 18.96 -26.89 -8.21
CA ARG A 410 18.90 -25.46 -8.56
C ARG A 410 19.31 -25.20 -10.00
N VAL A 411 20.40 -25.83 -10.46
CA VAL A 411 20.84 -25.74 -11.85
C VAL A 411 19.76 -26.27 -12.78
N LEU A 412 19.18 -27.41 -12.45
CA LEU A 412 18.12 -28.06 -13.20
C LEU A 412 16.84 -27.22 -13.22
N SER A 413 16.41 -26.67 -12.07
CA SER A 413 15.29 -25.73 -11.97
C SER A 413 15.46 -24.53 -12.91
N ARG A 414 16.64 -23.92 -12.96
CA ARG A 414 16.92 -22.79 -13.87
C ARG A 414 16.80 -23.21 -15.33
N LYS A 415 17.37 -24.36 -15.70
CA LYS A 415 17.28 -24.90 -17.07
C LYS A 415 15.83 -25.23 -17.43
N ILE A 416 15.07 -25.87 -16.54
CA ILE A 416 13.64 -26.19 -16.73
C ILE A 416 12.84 -24.91 -16.94
N ARG A 417 13.00 -23.90 -16.06
CA ARG A 417 12.29 -22.61 -16.20
C ARG A 417 12.64 -21.89 -17.50
N PHE A 418 13.87 -22.01 -17.98
CA PHE A 418 14.28 -21.47 -19.27
C PHE A 418 13.59 -22.19 -20.44
N GLU A 419 13.50 -23.52 -20.41
CA GLU A 419 12.75 -24.29 -21.41
C GLU A 419 11.25 -24.02 -21.35
N PHE A 420 10.67 -23.91 -20.15
CA PHE A 420 9.28 -23.47 -19.95
C PHE A 420 9.00 -22.13 -20.61
N LYS A 421 9.90 -21.15 -20.44
CA LYS A 421 9.79 -19.86 -21.12
C LYS A 421 9.80 -20.01 -22.64
N LYS A 422 10.69 -20.84 -23.20
CA LYS A 422 10.69 -21.10 -24.65
C LYS A 422 9.40 -21.75 -25.13
N ILE A 423 8.86 -22.70 -24.37
CA ILE A 423 7.59 -23.37 -24.68
C ILE A 423 6.48 -22.33 -24.73
N ASP A 424 6.44 -21.41 -23.77
CA ASP A 424 5.41 -20.36 -23.70
C ASP A 424 5.56 -19.32 -24.82
N ASP A 425 6.78 -18.88 -25.12
CA ASP A 425 7.07 -17.82 -26.09
C ASP A 425 6.99 -18.31 -27.56
N TYR A 426 7.31 -19.58 -27.84
CA TYR A 426 7.50 -20.10 -29.20
C TYR A 426 6.77 -21.42 -29.48
N GLN A 427 5.90 -21.89 -28.59
CA GLN A 427 5.13 -23.14 -28.73
C GLN A 427 6.01 -24.39 -28.99
N TYR A 428 7.18 -24.48 -28.35
CA TYR A 428 8.04 -25.66 -28.43
C TYR A 428 7.38 -26.91 -27.77
N SER A 429 7.83 -28.09 -28.22
CA SER A 429 7.46 -29.37 -27.62
C SER A 429 8.01 -29.56 -26.21
N TYR A 430 7.23 -30.20 -25.34
CA TYR A 430 7.65 -30.62 -24.00
C TYR A 430 8.70 -31.75 -24.00
N SER A 431 8.99 -32.38 -25.15
CA SER A 431 9.91 -33.52 -25.25
C SER A 431 11.31 -33.24 -24.68
N ASN A 432 11.78 -31.99 -24.75
CA ASN A 432 13.11 -31.62 -24.25
C ASN A 432 13.15 -31.40 -22.73
N VAL A 433 12.01 -31.07 -22.11
CA VAL A 433 11.93 -30.76 -20.67
C VAL A 433 11.51 -31.97 -19.83
N ILE A 434 10.82 -32.95 -20.42
CA ILE A 434 10.36 -34.16 -19.71
C ILE A 434 11.52 -34.91 -19.01
N PRO A 435 12.66 -35.20 -19.67
CA PRO A 435 13.76 -35.91 -19.00
C PRO A 435 14.36 -35.09 -17.85
N MET A 436 14.44 -33.77 -18.02
CA MET A 436 14.94 -32.87 -16.99
C MET A 436 14.02 -32.80 -15.78
N ILE A 437 12.71 -32.91 -16.00
CA ILE A 437 11.74 -32.96 -14.91
C ILE A 437 11.83 -34.29 -14.17
N ALA A 438 11.96 -35.42 -14.86
CA ALA A 438 12.18 -36.71 -14.21
C ALA A 438 13.42 -36.67 -13.28
N GLU A 439 14.54 -36.15 -13.78
CA GLU A 439 15.75 -35.93 -12.98
C GLU A 439 15.48 -34.98 -11.78
N TYR A 440 14.64 -33.96 -11.95
CA TYR A 440 14.28 -33.05 -10.87
C TYR A 440 13.47 -33.72 -9.76
N TYR A 441 12.59 -34.67 -10.11
CA TYR A 441 11.84 -35.45 -9.12
C TYR A 441 12.78 -36.36 -8.33
N ASP A 442 13.67 -37.10 -9.01
CA ASP A 442 14.65 -37.97 -8.37
C ASP A 442 15.53 -37.20 -7.37
N VAL A 443 15.98 -36.00 -7.77
CA VAL A 443 16.79 -35.14 -6.91
C VAL A 443 15.96 -34.54 -5.76
N THR A 444 14.69 -34.20 -5.99
CA THR A 444 13.80 -33.68 -4.95
C THR A 444 13.51 -34.74 -3.89
N GLU A 445 13.25 -35.99 -4.31
CA GLU A 445 13.05 -37.12 -3.40
C GLU A 445 14.27 -37.39 -2.52
N LYS A 446 15.48 -37.32 -3.10
CA LYS A 446 16.75 -37.49 -2.35
C LYS A 446 17.06 -36.37 -1.38
N THR A 447 16.41 -35.21 -1.53
CA THR A 447 16.65 -33.99 -0.74
C THR A 447 15.45 -33.62 0.13
N LEU A 448 14.56 -34.59 0.37
CA LEU A 448 13.36 -34.43 1.16
C LEU A 448 13.70 -34.35 2.65
N LEU A 449 13.12 -33.37 3.34
CA LEU A 449 13.31 -33.15 4.78
C LEU A 449 11.99 -33.34 5.54
N ASP A 450 12.06 -33.61 6.84
CA ASP A 450 10.86 -33.70 7.70
C ASP A 450 10.05 -32.39 7.69
N SER A 451 10.72 -31.23 7.62
CA SER A 451 10.06 -29.93 7.52
C SER A 451 9.26 -29.75 6.22
N ASP A 452 9.66 -30.41 5.12
CA ASP A 452 8.88 -30.43 3.88
C ASP A 452 7.55 -31.18 4.07
N PHE A 453 7.51 -32.20 4.95
CA PHE A 453 6.26 -32.87 5.32
C PHE A 453 5.39 -31.95 6.18
N ASP A 454 5.97 -31.38 7.26
CA ASP A 454 5.27 -30.49 8.19
C ASP A 454 4.57 -29.33 7.46
N GLU A 455 5.18 -28.80 6.40
CA GLU A 455 4.59 -27.74 5.57
C GLU A 455 3.24 -28.14 4.94
N PHE A 456 3.08 -29.41 4.59
CA PHE A 456 1.95 -29.89 3.79
C PHE A 456 0.95 -30.74 4.59
N MET A 457 1.34 -31.24 5.77
CA MET A 457 0.51 -32.15 6.57
C MET A 457 -0.89 -31.59 6.81
N GLU A 458 -1.03 -30.34 7.25
CA GLU A 458 -2.34 -29.74 7.52
C GLU A 458 -3.27 -29.77 6.27
N THR A 459 -2.70 -29.54 5.09
CA THR A 459 -3.47 -29.58 3.83
C THR A 459 -3.83 -31.02 3.46
N ILE A 460 -2.89 -31.95 3.61
CA ILE A 460 -3.10 -33.37 3.29
C ILE A 460 -4.14 -33.98 4.21
N GLU A 461 -4.08 -33.72 5.52
CA GLU A 461 -5.07 -34.17 6.51
C GLU A 461 -6.48 -33.72 6.16
N LYS A 462 -6.63 -32.48 5.67
CA LYS A 462 -7.93 -31.93 5.27
C LYS A 462 -8.43 -32.46 3.94
N CYS A 463 -7.58 -32.48 2.92
CA CYS A 463 -7.98 -32.76 1.53
C CYS A 463 -7.93 -34.25 1.16
N ALA A 464 -7.05 -35.02 1.82
CA ALA A 464 -6.80 -36.42 1.48
C ALA A 464 -6.34 -37.23 2.71
N PRO A 465 -7.16 -37.32 3.78
CA PRO A 465 -6.78 -37.96 5.04
C PRO A 465 -6.35 -39.42 4.88
N ASN A 466 -6.90 -40.14 3.90
CA ASN A 466 -6.54 -41.54 3.61
C ASN A 466 -5.07 -41.70 3.17
N LEU A 467 -4.40 -40.65 2.70
CA LEU A 467 -2.97 -40.70 2.37
C LEU A 467 -2.09 -40.90 3.62
N MET A 468 -2.59 -40.51 4.80
CA MET A 468 -1.85 -40.65 6.07
C MET A 468 -1.67 -42.11 6.49
N GLU A 469 -2.44 -43.04 5.91
CA GLU A 469 -2.35 -44.47 6.19
C GLU A 469 -1.28 -45.20 5.35
N ASP A 470 -0.73 -44.54 4.33
CA ASP A 470 0.22 -45.12 3.37
C ASP A 470 1.46 -44.22 3.21
N ALA A 471 2.51 -44.52 3.98
CA ALA A 471 3.72 -43.70 4.05
C ALA A 471 4.45 -43.55 2.70
N GLU A 472 4.39 -44.57 1.83
CA GLU A 472 5.03 -44.53 0.51
C GLU A 472 4.26 -43.60 -0.42
N LYS A 473 2.93 -43.74 -0.48
CA LYS A 473 2.09 -42.81 -1.27
C LYS A 473 2.14 -41.38 -0.72
N LEU A 474 2.21 -41.22 0.60
CA LEU A 474 2.34 -39.91 1.22
C LEU A 474 3.63 -39.23 0.75
N LYS A 475 4.76 -39.94 0.79
CA LYS A 475 6.04 -39.46 0.31
C LYS A 475 5.98 -39.04 -1.17
N ASP A 476 5.40 -39.88 -2.04
CA ASP A 476 5.27 -39.56 -3.47
C ASP A 476 4.46 -38.29 -3.71
N VAL A 477 3.35 -38.13 -2.98
CA VAL A 477 2.49 -36.94 -3.07
C VAL A 477 3.22 -35.69 -2.58
N VAL A 478 3.96 -35.78 -1.47
CA VAL A 478 4.75 -34.66 -0.95
C VAL A 478 5.84 -34.26 -1.95
N VAL A 479 6.55 -35.22 -2.56
CA VAL A 479 7.54 -34.94 -3.60
C VAL A 479 6.90 -34.24 -4.81
N ASP A 480 5.73 -34.71 -5.28
CA ASP A 480 5.02 -34.08 -6.39
C ASP A 480 4.55 -32.65 -6.04
N MET A 481 4.04 -32.44 -4.83
CA MET A 481 3.64 -31.13 -4.32
C MET A 481 4.83 -30.16 -4.24
N LEU A 482 5.99 -30.61 -3.74
CA LEU A 482 7.21 -29.82 -3.73
C LEU A 482 7.65 -29.43 -5.14
N CYS A 483 7.59 -30.35 -6.10
CA CYS A 483 7.91 -30.08 -7.49
C CYS A 483 6.94 -29.06 -8.09
N CYS A 484 5.63 -29.22 -7.89
CA CYS A 484 4.60 -28.27 -8.29
C CYS A 484 4.84 -26.87 -7.70
N LYS A 485 5.15 -26.78 -6.41
CA LYS A 485 5.44 -25.52 -5.72
C LYS A 485 6.71 -24.86 -6.25
N ARG A 486 7.82 -25.59 -6.30
CA ARG A 486 9.15 -25.03 -6.62
C ARG A 486 9.35 -24.75 -8.11
N LEU A 487 8.79 -25.57 -9.00
CA LEU A 487 8.94 -25.39 -10.46
C LEU A 487 7.83 -24.55 -11.08
N MET A 488 6.58 -24.75 -10.64
CA MET A 488 5.39 -24.18 -11.28
C MET A 488 4.66 -23.15 -10.41
N GLY A 489 5.02 -23.05 -9.12
CA GLY A 489 4.51 -22.01 -8.22
C GLY A 489 3.15 -22.30 -7.58
N PHE A 490 2.68 -23.55 -7.62
CA PHE A 490 1.42 -23.94 -7.01
C PHE A 490 1.55 -24.05 -5.49
N TRP A 491 0.55 -23.55 -4.77
CA TRP A 491 0.43 -23.77 -3.33
C TRP A 491 -0.19 -25.14 -3.02
N PRO A 492 0.02 -25.69 -1.81
CA PRO A 492 -0.47 -27.02 -1.42
C PRO A 492 -1.97 -27.23 -1.69
N PHE A 493 -2.81 -26.25 -1.35
CA PHE A 493 -4.25 -26.36 -1.57
C PHE A 493 -4.62 -26.37 -3.07
N GLU A 494 -3.87 -25.64 -3.92
CA GLU A 494 -4.08 -25.62 -5.38
C GLU A 494 -3.81 -26.99 -6.02
N TYR A 495 -2.90 -27.76 -5.43
CA TYR A 495 -2.57 -29.11 -5.89
C TYR A 495 -3.79 -30.05 -5.85
N PHE A 496 -4.53 -30.03 -4.74
CA PHE A 496 -5.75 -30.81 -4.58
C PHE A 496 -6.92 -30.19 -5.34
N MET A 497 -7.11 -28.88 -5.19
CA MET A 497 -8.23 -28.16 -5.80
C MET A 497 -8.25 -28.23 -7.33
N PHE A 498 -7.09 -28.20 -7.98
CA PHE A 498 -6.99 -28.35 -9.44
C PHE A 498 -6.77 -29.80 -9.88
N ASP A 499 -6.78 -30.75 -8.95
CA ASP A 499 -6.50 -32.16 -9.17
C ASP A 499 -5.23 -32.34 -10.02
N LEU A 500 -4.12 -31.71 -9.60
CA LEU A 500 -2.87 -31.68 -10.36
C LEU A 500 -2.24 -33.07 -10.46
N LYS A 501 -2.39 -33.91 -9.42
CA LYS A 501 -1.85 -35.28 -9.38
C LYS A 501 -2.22 -36.12 -10.61
N ASN A 502 -3.45 -35.96 -11.10
CA ASN A 502 -4.00 -36.72 -12.22
C ASN A 502 -3.78 -36.05 -13.58
N LYS A 503 -3.05 -34.92 -13.62
CA LYS A 503 -2.80 -34.14 -14.84
C LYS A 503 -1.39 -34.33 -15.33
N SER A 504 -1.24 -34.40 -16.65
CA SER A 504 0.06 -34.29 -17.30
C SER A 504 0.71 -32.93 -17.03
N LEU A 505 2.02 -32.84 -17.21
CA LEU A 505 2.76 -31.58 -17.10
C LEU A 505 2.16 -30.45 -17.96
N GLU A 506 1.77 -30.78 -19.20
CA GLU A 506 1.17 -29.81 -20.11
C GLU A 506 -0.17 -29.29 -19.56
N GLU A 507 -1.01 -30.17 -19.04
CA GLU A 507 -2.29 -29.79 -18.42
C GLU A 507 -2.09 -28.97 -17.17
N ARG A 508 -1.16 -29.35 -16.28
CA ARG A 508 -0.83 -28.58 -15.07
C ARG A 508 -0.42 -27.15 -15.42
N ARG A 509 0.39 -26.96 -16.46
CA ARG A 509 0.86 -25.62 -16.89
C ARG A 509 -0.21 -24.75 -17.55
N LYS A 510 -1.38 -25.28 -17.87
CA LYS A 510 -2.54 -24.47 -18.33
C LYS A 510 -3.18 -23.69 -17.19
N TYR A 511 -2.96 -24.10 -15.93
CA TYR A 511 -3.48 -23.41 -14.75
C TYR A 511 -2.58 -22.24 -14.37
N VAL A 512 -3.19 -21.17 -13.88
CA VAL A 512 -2.50 -20.04 -13.25
C VAL A 512 -2.23 -20.42 -11.81
N SER A 513 -0.95 -20.62 -11.47
CA SER A 513 -0.55 -20.85 -10.08
C SER A 513 -0.59 -19.56 -9.27
N ASN A 514 -0.56 -19.67 -7.94
CA ASN A 514 -0.48 -18.50 -7.09
C ASN A 514 0.74 -17.60 -7.39
N LEU A 515 1.88 -18.18 -7.77
CA LEU A 515 3.05 -17.41 -8.21
C LEU A 515 2.81 -16.71 -9.54
N ASP A 516 2.27 -17.41 -10.55
CA ASP A 516 1.95 -16.83 -11.85
C ASP A 516 1.01 -15.62 -11.68
N ARG A 517 -0.05 -15.80 -10.88
CA ARG A 517 -1.00 -14.77 -10.50
C ARG A 517 -0.29 -13.58 -9.87
N THR A 518 0.51 -13.80 -8.83
CA THR A 518 1.21 -12.73 -8.11
C THR A 518 2.09 -11.92 -9.04
N LEU A 519 2.91 -12.58 -9.86
CA LEU A 519 3.81 -11.92 -10.82
C LEU A 519 3.02 -11.13 -11.88
N LYS A 520 1.95 -11.71 -12.43
CA LYS A 520 1.17 -11.06 -13.49
C LYS A 520 0.38 -9.86 -12.97
N LEU A 521 -0.27 -10.00 -11.81
CA LEU A 521 -1.10 -8.94 -11.23
C LEU A 521 -0.24 -7.77 -10.72
N ASN A 522 0.98 -8.02 -10.23
CA ASN A 522 1.91 -6.94 -9.84
C ASN A 522 2.29 -6.00 -11.00
N ASN A 523 2.16 -6.44 -12.27
CA ASN A 523 2.44 -5.59 -13.42
C ASN A 523 1.29 -4.62 -13.74
N VAL A 524 0.07 -4.93 -13.30
CA VAL A 524 -1.14 -4.15 -13.60
C VAL A 524 -1.77 -3.50 -12.37
N ASN A 525 -1.36 -3.92 -11.18
CA ASN A 525 -1.81 -3.38 -9.91
C ASN A 525 -0.62 -2.85 -9.10
N ASN A 526 -0.62 -1.55 -8.89
CA ASN A 526 0.27 -0.85 -7.98
C ASN A 526 -0.07 -1.24 -6.54
N ARG A 527 0.93 -1.76 -5.81
CA ARG A 527 0.74 -2.28 -4.45
C ARG A 527 0.19 -1.24 -3.48
N ILE A 528 0.70 0.00 -3.52
CA ILE A 528 0.27 1.11 -2.66
C ILE A 528 -1.19 1.47 -2.92
N SER A 529 -1.59 1.52 -4.19
CA SER A 529 -2.97 1.84 -4.58
C SER A 529 -3.92 0.71 -4.21
N SER A 530 -3.46 -0.53 -4.34
CA SER A 530 -4.20 -1.75 -3.98
C SER A 530 -4.58 -1.79 -2.50
N GLU A 531 -3.78 -1.21 -1.61
CA GLU A 531 -4.12 -1.13 -0.18
C GLU A 531 -5.39 -0.31 0.09
N ILE A 532 -5.71 0.67 -0.75
CA ILE A 532 -6.98 1.42 -0.64
C ILE A 532 -8.16 0.50 -0.96
N LEU A 533 -7.99 -0.41 -1.92
CA LEU A 533 -9.00 -1.38 -2.32
C LEU A 533 -9.11 -2.57 -1.34
N ASP A 534 -8.00 -2.97 -0.72
CA ASP A 534 -8.01 -4.06 0.26
C ASP A 534 -8.58 -3.59 1.62
N ASN A 535 -8.55 -2.28 1.90
CA ASN A 535 -9.26 -1.66 3.01
C ASN A 535 -10.74 -1.49 2.66
N LYS A 536 -11.61 -2.17 3.42
CA LYS A 536 -13.04 -2.25 3.10
C LYS A 536 -13.75 -0.91 3.23
N TYR A 537 -13.36 -0.08 4.20
CA TYR A 537 -14.00 1.23 4.42
C TYR A 537 -13.53 2.26 3.40
N LEU A 538 -12.24 2.27 3.07
CA LEU A 538 -11.73 3.15 2.01
C LEU A 538 -12.32 2.78 0.65
N THR A 539 -12.46 1.50 0.35
CA THR A 539 -13.16 1.03 -0.86
C THR A 539 -14.60 1.51 -0.88
N TYR A 540 -15.32 1.37 0.23
CA TYR A 540 -16.67 1.92 0.37
C TYR A 540 -16.69 3.42 0.11
N LYS A 541 -15.79 4.21 0.70
CA LYS A 541 -15.75 5.66 0.47
C LYS A 541 -15.43 6.04 -0.97
N VAL A 542 -14.63 5.23 -1.65
CA VAL A 542 -14.30 5.44 -3.06
C VAL A 542 -15.43 5.02 -3.99
N LEU A 543 -16.29 4.08 -3.61
CA LEU A 543 -17.31 3.45 -4.47
C LEU A 543 -18.71 3.42 -3.82
N GLU A 544 -19.00 4.38 -2.95
CA GLU A 544 -20.16 4.41 -2.04
C GLU A 544 -21.49 4.20 -2.80
N GLU A 545 -21.60 4.78 -3.99
CA GLU A 545 -22.81 4.69 -4.81
C GLU A 545 -23.14 3.28 -5.30
N PHE A 546 -22.17 2.36 -5.28
CA PHE A 546 -22.33 0.98 -5.74
C PHE A 546 -22.59 -0.02 -4.61
N TYR A 547 -22.53 0.42 -3.34
CA TYR A 547 -22.78 -0.44 -2.18
C TYR A 547 -24.27 -0.51 -1.80
N GLY A 548 -25.03 0.56 -2.07
CA GLY A 548 -26.47 0.61 -1.88
C GLY A 548 -26.96 0.42 -0.44
N ARG A 549 -26.09 0.60 0.55
CA ARG A 549 -26.37 0.36 1.97
C ARG A 549 -25.52 1.27 2.86
N GLU A 550 -25.98 1.51 4.09
CA GLU A 550 -25.24 2.32 5.06
C GLU A 550 -24.03 1.56 5.61
N ILE A 551 -22.85 2.21 5.60
CA ILE A 551 -21.61 1.67 6.15
C ILE A 551 -20.90 2.75 6.97
N ILE A 552 -20.60 2.44 8.22
CA ILE A 552 -19.84 3.31 9.12
C ILE A 552 -18.55 2.63 9.59
N MET A 553 -17.52 3.43 9.84
CA MET A 553 -16.30 2.98 10.49
C MET A 553 -16.37 3.32 11.97
N ILE A 554 -16.20 2.31 12.80
CA ILE A 554 -16.02 2.43 14.24
C ILE A 554 -14.54 2.24 14.51
N THR A 555 -13.91 3.33 14.87
CA THR A 555 -12.53 3.33 15.26
C THR A 555 -12.51 3.08 16.76
N SER A 556 -12.93 4.04 17.58
CA SER A 556 -12.78 3.98 19.04
C SER A 556 -14.09 4.09 19.78
N ILE A 557 -14.02 4.03 21.12
CA ILE A 557 -15.17 4.32 21.98
C ILE A 557 -15.69 5.75 21.78
N ASN A 558 -14.86 6.67 21.28
CA ASN A 558 -15.27 8.05 20.97
C ASN A 558 -16.20 8.14 19.75
N ASP A 559 -16.34 7.08 18.95
CA ASP A 559 -17.29 7.03 17.83
C ASP A 559 -18.71 6.62 18.28
N TYR A 560 -18.99 6.65 19.59
CA TYR A 560 -20.28 6.25 20.17
C TYR A 560 -21.48 6.95 19.53
N ASP A 561 -21.45 8.27 19.34
CA ASP A 561 -22.60 9.00 18.79
C ASP A 561 -22.93 8.53 17.35
N ILE A 562 -21.90 8.19 16.56
CA ILE A 562 -22.04 7.66 15.20
C ILE A 562 -22.61 6.24 15.27
N PHE A 563 -22.09 5.42 16.18
CA PHE A 563 -22.54 4.04 16.38
C PHE A 563 -24.00 3.98 16.85
N ASP A 564 -24.37 4.78 17.84
CA ASP A 564 -25.72 4.81 18.41
C ASP A 564 -26.74 5.27 17.36
N ASP A 565 -26.41 6.31 16.59
CA ASP A 565 -27.23 6.78 15.48
C ASP A 565 -27.44 5.70 14.42
N PHE A 566 -26.38 4.97 14.02
CA PHE A 566 -26.47 3.85 13.09
C PHE A 566 -27.32 2.70 13.64
N VAL A 567 -27.11 2.29 14.89
CA VAL A 567 -27.87 1.22 15.57
C VAL A 567 -29.33 1.59 15.80
N SER A 568 -29.65 2.88 15.90
CA SER A 568 -31.03 3.36 15.99
C SER A 568 -31.84 2.98 14.74
N ARG A 569 -31.21 2.99 13.56
CA ARG A 569 -31.80 2.61 12.27
C ARG A 569 -31.60 1.14 11.93
N ASN A 570 -30.48 0.56 12.34
CA ASN A 570 -30.03 -0.78 11.96
C ASN A 570 -29.89 -1.68 13.19
N LYS A 571 -31.01 -2.27 13.65
CA LYS A 571 -31.01 -3.21 14.79
C LYS A 571 -30.31 -4.55 14.50
N LYS A 572 -30.04 -4.81 13.23
CA LYS A 572 -29.26 -5.96 12.78
C LYS A 572 -28.26 -5.47 11.74
N PHE A 573 -26.98 -5.75 11.94
CA PHE A 573 -25.89 -5.27 11.08
C PHE A 573 -24.75 -6.28 11.02
N VAL A 574 -23.92 -6.16 9.99
CA VAL A 574 -22.70 -6.97 9.83
C VAL A 574 -21.53 -6.19 10.41
N LYS A 575 -20.81 -6.79 11.35
CA LYS A 575 -19.51 -6.33 11.82
C LYS A 575 -18.41 -6.96 10.95
N LYS A 576 -17.44 -6.17 10.50
CA LYS A 576 -16.25 -6.65 9.78
C LYS A 576 -14.99 -5.94 10.26
N PRO A 577 -13.84 -6.60 10.31
CA PRO A 577 -12.58 -5.89 10.48
C PRO A 577 -12.32 -4.97 9.27
N GLU A 578 -11.59 -3.88 9.50
CA GLU A 578 -11.20 -2.92 8.46
C GLU A 578 -10.44 -3.61 7.31
N ASN A 579 -9.53 -4.50 7.71
CA ASN A 579 -8.67 -5.28 6.84
C ASN A 579 -8.78 -6.75 7.21
N GLY A 580 -8.87 -7.61 6.20
CA GLY A 580 -9.04 -9.03 6.42
C GLY A 580 -9.58 -9.75 5.19
N SER A 581 -9.27 -11.04 5.11
CA SER A 581 -9.73 -11.95 4.07
C SER A 581 -10.30 -13.22 4.70
N MET A 582 -10.92 -14.08 3.89
CA MET A 582 -11.46 -15.38 4.31
C MET A 582 -12.60 -15.35 5.34
N GLY A 583 -13.17 -14.16 5.63
CA GLY A 583 -14.30 -14.03 6.56
C GLY A 583 -13.93 -14.04 8.04
N SER A 584 -12.64 -14.04 8.38
CA SER A 584 -12.19 -13.91 9.77
C SER A 584 -12.66 -12.58 10.38
N GLY A 585 -13.20 -12.63 11.60
CA GLY A 585 -13.72 -11.46 12.33
C GLY A 585 -15.04 -10.89 11.78
N ILE A 586 -15.64 -11.48 10.74
CA ILE A 586 -16.97 -11.10 10.27
C ILE A 586 -18.01 -11.69 11.24
N GLY A 587 -18.94 -10.86 11.71
CA GLY A 587 -20.02 -11.31 12.59
C GLY A 587 -21.34 -10.62 12.27
N LEU A 588 -22.44 -11.31 12.51
CA LEU A 588 -23.78 -10.73 12.46
C LEU A 588 -24.16 -10.29 13.89
N VAL A 589 -24.46 -9.00 14.06
CA VAL A 589 -24.86 -8.42 15.34
C VAL A 589 -26.35 -8.14 15.33
N GLU A 590 -27.05 -8.61 16.35
CA GLU A 590 -28.46 -8.30 16.62
C GLU A 590 -28.54 -7.55 17.94
N VAL A 591 -29.11 -6.34 17.91
CA VAL A 591 -29.22 -5.46 19.07
C VAL A 591 -30.54 -5.73 19.79
N GLY A 592 -30.45 -6.09 21.06
CA GLY A 592 -31.63 -6.36 21.90
C GLY A 592 -32.47 -5.10 22.17
N GLU A 593 -33.77 -5.26 22.40
CA GLU A 593 -34.70 -4.13 22.64
C GLU A 593 -34.33 -3.23 23.82
N LYS A 594 -33.58 -3.77 24.80
CA LYS A 594 -33.12 -3.06 26.02
C LYS A 594 -31.61 -3.09 26.18
N GLU A 595 -30.88 -3.44 25.11
CA GLU A 595 -29.42 -3.49 25.17
C GLU A 595 -28.85 -2.08 25.26
N ASP A 596 -27.88 -1.90 26.14
CA ASP A 596 -27.12 -0.65 26.26
C ASP A 596 -26.14 -0.57 25.07
N THR A 597 -26.35 0.41 24.20
CA THR A 597 -25.57 0.57 22.96
C THR A 597 -24.13 0.95 23.24
N PHE A 598 -23.83 1.59 24.38
CA PHE A 598 -22.46 1.93 24.77
C PHE A 598 -21.69 0.68 25.21
N GLU A 599 -22.31 -0.18 26.03
CA GLU A 599 -21.71 -1.46 26.43
C GLU A 599 -21.58 -2.43 25.25
N LEU A 600 -22.54 -2.41 24.31
CA LEU A 600 -22.43 -3.14 23.05
C LEU A 600 -21.20 -2.67 22.26
N LEU A 601 -21.04 -1.36 22.05
CA LEU A 601 -19.89 -0.79 21.34
C LEU A 601 -18.57 -1.23 21.96
N LYS A 602 -18.44 -1.11 23.28
CA LYS A 602 -17.25 -1.52 24.03
C LYS A 602 -16.94 -3.00 23.82
N ARG A 603 -17.94 -3.88 23.95
CA ARG A 603 -17.78 -5.33 23.69
C ARG A 603 -17.31 -5.63 22.27
N LEU A 604 -17.81 -4.90 21.27
CA LEU A 604 -17.42 -5.13 19.87
C LEU A 604 -15.99 -4.67 19.59
N LEU A 605 -15.56 -3.56 20.20
CA LEU A 605 -14.18 -3.05 20.16
C LEU A 605 -13.21 -3.99 20.87
N ASP A 606 -13.58 -4.51 22.05
CA ASP A 606 -12.76 -5.46 22.80
C ASP A 606 -12.57 -6.79 22.05
N ASP A 607 -13.55 -7.17 21.23
CA ASP A 607 -13.52 -8.43 20.46
C ASP A 607 -12.58 -8.39 19.25
N ILE A 608 -12.64 -7.33 18.41
CA ILE A 608 -11.86 -7.28 17.16
C ILE A 608 -11.07 -5.99 16.91
N GLY A 609 -11.03 -5.07 17.88
CA GLY A 609 -10.50 -3.72 17.68
C GLY A 609 -11.43 -2.87 16.81
N SER A 610 -10.86 -1.98 15.99
CA SER A 610 -11.66 -1.16 15.08
C SER A 610 -12.37 -2.01 14.03
N PHE A 611 -13.57 -1.60 13.64
CA PHE A 611 -14.41 -2.37 12.73
C PHE A 611 -15.32 -1.49 11.90
N ILE A 612 -15.85 -2.09 10.84
CA ILE A 612 -16.90 -1.53 10.01
C ILE A 612 -18.23 -2.15 10.45
N ALA A 613 -19.24 -1.31 10.64
CA ALA A 613 -20.63 -1.74 10.76
C ALA A 613 -21.36 -1.47 9.45
N GLU A 614 -21.91 -2.53 8.85
CA GLU A 614 -22.64 -2.45 7.58
C GLU A 614 -24.10 -2.86 7.77
N GLU A 615 -25.03 -2.11 7.19
CA GLU A 615 -26.42 -2.54 7.06
C GLU A 615 -26.50 -3.92 6.39
N VAL A 616 -27.40 -4.79 6.88
CA VAL A 616 -27.56 -6.14 6.32
C VAL A 616 -28.11 -6.09 4.91
N ILE A 617 -27.38 -6.69 3.98
CA ILE A 617 -27.85 -6.91 2.62
C ILE A 617 -29.04 -7.87 2.63
N LYS A 618 -30.11 -7.51 1.92
CA LYS A 618 -31.28 -8.36 1.71
C LYS A 618 -31.18 -8.97 0.31
N PRO A 619 -30.65 -10.21 0.19
CA PRO A 619 -30.47 -10.85 -1.12
C PRO A 619 -31.81 -11.07 -1.82
N HIS A 620 -31.76 -11.03 -3.15
CA HIS A 620 -32.89 -11.34 -4.01
C HIS A 620 -33.25 -12.81 -3.89
N LYS A 621 -34.55 -13.12 -4.04
CA LYS A 621 -35.10 -14.48 -3.96
C LYS A 621 -34.39 -15.49 -4.87
N CYS A 622 -33.81 -15.06 -5.99
CA CYS A 622 -33.10 -15.96 -6.91
C CYS A 622 -31.78 -16.48 -6.32
N LEU A 623 -31.10 -15.73 -5.47
CA LEU A 623 -29.90 -16.18 -4.77
C LEU A 623 -30.28 -16.88 -3.46
N SER A 624 -31.23 -16.32 -2.70
CA SER A 624 -31.70 -16.92 -1.44
C SER A 624 -32.35 -18.29 -1.60
N LYS A 625 -32.84 -18.64 -2.79
CA LYS A 625 -33.29 -20.01 -3.10
C LYS A 625 -32.16 -21.02 -2.95
N LEU A 626 -30.93 -20.67 -3.35
CA LEU A 626 -29.77 -21.54 -3.28
C LEU A 626 -29.32 -21.71 -1.82
N ASN A 627 -29.29 -20.62 -1.06
CA ASN A 627 -29.09 -20.65 0.38
C ASN A 627 -29.71 -19.39 1.02
N PRO A 628 -30.69 -19.50 1.93
CA PRO A 628 -31.35 -18.34 2.51
C PRO A 628 -30.59 -17.70 3.68
N ASP A 629 -29.64 -18.43 4.27
CA ASP A 629 -28.93 -18.01 5.47
C ASP A 629 -27.76 -17.07 5.17
N SER A 630 -27.19 -17.16 3.97
CA SER A 630 -26.08 -16.34 3.48
C SER A 630 -26.49 -15.39 2.36
N VAL A 631 -25.69 -14.33 2.16
CA VAL A 631 -25.93 -13.36 1.09
C VAL A 631 -25.79 -14.00 -0.30
N ASN A 632 -24.93 -15.02 -0.45
CA ASN A 632 -24.46 -15.58 -1.71
C ASN A 632 -23.93 -14.52 -2.69
N THR A 633 -22.66 -14.65 -3.05
CA THR A 633 -21.94 -13.66 -3.83
C THR A 633 -21.47 -14.24 -5.14
N ILE A 634 -21.35 -13.40 -6.15
CA ILE A 634 -20.72 -13.74 -7.41
C ILE A 634 -19.39 -13.03 -7.45
N ARG A 635 -18.32 -13.79 -7.65
CA ARG A 635 -17.02 -13.20 -7.96
C ARG A 635 -17.02 -12.84 -9.43
N LEU A 636 -17.03 -11.53 -9.70
CA LEU A 636 -16.91 -10.93 -11.02
C LEU A 636 -15.53 -10.30 -11.15
N THR A 637 -14.63 -10.92 -11.92
CA THR A 637 -13.29 -10.37 -12.13
C THR A 637 -13.29 -9.38 -13.30
N THR A 638 -12.71 -8.21 -13.09
CA THR A 638 -12.55 -7.17 -14.12
C THR A 638 -11.08 -6.88 -14.38
N TYR A 639 -10.70 -6.70 -15.64
CA TYR A 639 -9.45 -6.08 -16.03
C TYR A 639 -9.72 -4.80 -16.84
N ASN A 640 -9.07 -3.70 -16.49
CA ASN A 640 -9.16 -2.41 -17.17
C ASN A 640 -7.78 -2.00 -17.68
N ASP A 641 -7.63 -1.85 -18.99
CA ASP A 641 -6.38 -1.45 -19.66
C ASP A 641 -6.37 0.04 -20.04
N ASP A 642 -7.21 0.85 -19.37
CA ASP A 642 -7.57 2.24 -19.64
C ASP A 642 -8.38 2.47 -20.93
N LYS A 643 -8.47 1.49 -21.84
CA LYS A 643 -9.23 1.59 -23.09
C LYS A 643 -10.51 0.77 -23.05
N ASN A 644 -10.42 -0.44 -22.52
CA ASN A 644 -11.48 -1.44 -22.45
C ASN A 644 -11.58 -1.99 -21.03
N VAL A 645 -12.79 -2.44 -20.67
CA VAL A 645 -13.01 -3.26 -19.48
C VAL A 645 -13.35 -4.67 -19.93
N TYR A 646 -12.58 -5.65 -19.44
CA TYR A 646 -12.79 -7.07 -19.68
C TYR A 646 -13.40 -7.70 -18.42
N ILE A 647 -14.54 -8.36 -18.57
CA ILE A 647 -15.14 -9.18 -17.52
C ILE A 647 -14.74 -10.63 -17.73
N LEU A 648 -14.13 -11.21 -16.69
CA LEU A 648 -13.44 -12.50 -16.72
C LEU A 648 -14.06 -13.46 -15.69
N TRP A 649 -14.32 -14.68 -16.17
CA TRP A 649 -14.56 -15.90 -15.37
C TRP A 649 -15.49 -15.73 -14.16
N PRO A 650 -16.74 -15.29 -14.36
CA PRO A 650 -17.70 -15.19 -13.26
C PRO A 650 -17.95 -16.56 -12.62
N TRP A 651 -18.07 -16.58 -11.30
CA TRP A 651 -18.45 -17.78 -10.56
C TRP A 651 -19.22 -17.41 -9.30
N LEU A 652 -20.19 -18.24 -8.95
CA LEU A 652 -21.01 -18.11 -7.76
C LEU A 652 -20.28 -18.71 -6.56
N LYS A 653 -20.32 -18.02 -5.42
CA LYS A 653 -20.02 -18.51 -4.08
C LYS A 653 -21.36 -18.69 -3.35
N VAL A 654 -21.64 -19.90 -2.89
CA VAL A 654 -22.90 -20.26 -2.24
C VAL A 654 -22.65 -20.90 -0.88
N GLY A 655 -23.36 -20.44 0.15
CA GLY A 655 -23.18 -20.90 1.54
C GLY A 655 -23.90 -22.22 1.86
N ARG A 656 -23.69 -22.73 3.08
CA ARG A 656 -24.38 -23.91 3.64
C ARG A 656 -25.41 -23.48 4.70
N ALA A 657 -26.39 -24.33 4.98
CA ALA A 657 -27.40 -24.06 6.00
C ALA A 657 -26.74 -23.76 7.36
N GLY A 658 -27.24 -22.73 8.05
CA GLY A 658 -26.72 -22.27 9.35
C GLY A 658 -25.50 -21.35 9.29
N SER A 659 -24.96 -21.04 8.10
CA SER A 659 -23.87 -20.06 7.93
C SER A 659 -24.38 -18.78 7.27
N PHE A 660 -24.03 -17.62 7.84
CA PHE A 660 -24.37 -16.32 7.24
C PHE A 660 -23.39 -15.85 6.16
N VAL A 661 -22.24 -16.54 6.03
CA VAL A 661 -21.23 -16.30 4.99
C VAL A 661 -21.19 -17.46 3.99
N ASP A 662 -20.80 -17.16 2.75
CA ASP A 662 -20.71 -18.12 1.64
C ASP A 662 -19.28 -18.63 1.38
N ASN A 663 -18.34 -18.29 2.28
CA ASN A 663 -16.94 -18.66 2.15
C ASN A 663 -16.71 -20.15 2.39
N SER A 664 -15.65 -20.68 1.78
CA SER A 664 -15.32 -22.09 1.81
C SER A 664 -15.01 -22.63 3.22
N GLY A 665 -14.38 -21.83 4.07
CA GLY A 665 -14.11 -22.21 5.48
C GLY A 665 -15.37 -22.41 6.34
N ALA A 666 -16.54 -21.96 5.88
CA ALA A 666 -17.84 -22.24 6.48
C ALA A 666 -18.61 -23.37 5.73
N GLY A 667 -17.90 -24.13 4.89
CA GLY A 667 -18.43 -25.19 4.03
C GLY A 667 -19.01 -24.71 2.70
N GLY A 668 -18.85 -23.42 2.34
CA GLY A 668 -19.36 -22.86 1.09
C GLY A 668 -18.79 -23.52 -0.18
N MET A 669 -19.51 -23.39 -1.29
CA MET A 669 -19.16 -23.98 -2.58
C MET A 669 -19.03 -22.93 -3.68
N GLY A 670 -18.14 -23.20 -4.65
CA GLY A 670 -18.00 -22.46 -5.89
C GLY A 670 -18.74 -23.13 -7.06
N VAL A 671 -19.38 -22.35 -7.92
CA VAL A 671 -20.03 -22.84 -9.15
C VAL A 671 -19.68 -21.91 -10.32
N ALA A 672 -19.17 -22.45 -11.43
CA ALA A 672 -18.89 -21.66 -12.62
C ALA A 672 -20.18 -21.06 -13.21
N ILE A 673 -20.10 -19.83 -13.70
CA ILE A 673 -21.21 -19.17 -14.40
C ILE A 673 -20.82 -19.02 -15.87
N ASP A 674 -21.70 -19.43 -16.78
CA ASP A 674 -21.57 -19.06 -18.19
C ASP A 674 -21.81 -17.56 -18.34
N LYS A 675 -20.77 -16.82 -18.75
CA LYS A 675 -20.78 -15.36 -18.78
C LYS A 675 -21.84 -14.78 -19.71
N ASP A 676 -22.18 -15.47 -20.79
CA ASP A 676 -23.07 -14.93 -21.82
C ASP A 676 -24.55 -15.15 -21.45
N THR A 677 -24.84 -16.22 -20.71
CA THR A 677 -26.22 -16.62 -20.35
C THR A 677 -26.60 -16.34 -18.90
N GLY A 678 -25.62 -16.24 -17.99
CA GLY A 678 -25.87 -16.14 -16.55
C GLY A 678 -26.32 -17.47 -15.91
N MET A 679 -26.16 -18.57 -16.63
CA MET A 679 -26.50 -19.92 -16.15
C MET A 679 -25.33 -20.52 -15.39
N LEU A 680 -25.63 -21.21 -14.29
CA LEU A 680 -24.66 -22.05 -13.60
C LEU A 680 -24.25 -23.22 -14.52
N ALA A 681 -22.95 -23.32 -14.77
CA ALA A 681 -22.36 -24.15 -15.82
C ALA A 681 -21.53 -25.33 -15.29
N SER A 682 -21.41 -25.48 -13.96
CA SER A 682 -20.69 -26.58 -13.32
C SER A 682 -21.51 -27.21 -12.18
N ALA A 683 -21.00 -28.33 -11.67
CA ALA A 683 -21.35 -28.77 -10.32
C ALA A 683 -20.76 -27.78 -9.29
N GLY A 684 -21.31 -27.76 -8.09
CA GLY A 684 -20.71 -27.06 -6.95
C GLY A 684 -19.44 -27.76 -6.50
N MET A 685 -18.46 -26.99 -6.07
CA MET A 685 -17.18 -27.50 -5.59
C MET A 685 -16.78 -26.82 -4.29
N ASP A 686 -16.40 -27.59 -3.28
CA ASP A 686 -15.84 -27.04 -2.03
C ASP A 686 -14.33 -26.79 -2.14
N GLU A 687 -13.71 -26.24 -1.08
CA GLU A 687 -12.27 -25.99 -1.05
C GLU A 687 -11.40 -27.24 -1.04
N TYR A 688 -11.97 -28.40 -0.73
CA TYR A 688 -11.29 -29.69 -0.68
C TYR A 688 -11.34 -30.42 -2.04
N GLY A 689 -12.04 -29.86 -3.02
CA GLY A 689 -12.19 -30.43 -4.36
C GLY A 689 -13.33 -31.45 -4.47
N ASN A 690 -14.19 -31.57 -3.46
CA ASN A 690 -15.39 -32.40 -3.57
C ASN A 690 -16.41 -31.73 -4.49
N SER A 691 -17.08 -32.52 -5.32
CA SER A 691 -18.05 -32.00 -6.30
C SER A 691 -19.47 -32.45 -5.99
N PHE A 692 -20.43 -31.54 -6.18
CA PHE A 692 -21.84 -31.71 -5.85
C PHE A 692 -22.71 -31.25 -7.03
N ASP A 693 -23.42 -32.16 -7.69
CA ASP A 693 -24.35 -31.77 -8.78
C ASP A 693 -25.56 -30.96 -8.27
N ARG A 694 -25.92 -31.16 -7.00
CA ARG A 694 -27.02 -30.49 -6.31
C ARG A 694 -26.52 -29.86 -5.02
N HIS A 695 -27.12 -28.73 -4.64
CA HIS A 695 -26.85 -28.10 -3.36
C HIS A 695 -27.27 -29.06 -2.22
N PRO A 696 -26.34 -29.48 -1.32
CA PRO A 696 -26.62 -30.60 -0.42
C PRO A 696 -27.72 -30.35 0.63
N ASP A 697 -28.08 -29.08 0.91
CA ASP A 697 -29.10 -28.78 1.93
C ASP A 697 -30.53 -28.71 1.40
N ASN A 698 -30.72 -28.41 0.10
CA ASN A 698 -32.06 -28.17 -0.48
C ASN A 698 -32.29 -28.92 -1.80
N GLY A 699 -31.29 -29.62 -2.33
CA GLY A 699 -31.41 -30.45 -3.53
C GLY A 699 -31.50 -29.70 -4.85
N ILE A 700 -31.35 -28.37 -4.86
CA ILE A 700 -31.37 -27.58 -6.10
C ILE A 700 -30.22 -28.01 -6.99
N GLU A 701 -30.52 -28.30 -8.25
CA GLU A 701 -29.52 -28.61 -9.26
C GLU A 701 -28.76 -27.35 -9.66
N PHE A 702 -27.43 -27.42 -9.61
CA PHE A 702 -26.62 -26.27 -10.00
C PHE A 702 -26.67 -26.06 -11.51
N ARG A 703 -26.30 -27.08 -12.30
CA ARG A 703 -26.24 -26.97 -13.76
C ARG A 703 -27.60 -26.57 -14.33
N GLY A 704 -27.62 -25.46 -15.07
CA GLY A 704 -28.83 -24.93 -15.69
C GLY A 704 -29.65 -23.98 -14.82
N TYR A 705 -29.25 -23.73 -13.57
CA TYR A 705 -29.87 -22.70 -12.75
C TYR A 705 -29.56 -21.30 -13.32
N CYS A 706 -30.59 -20.51 -13.60
CA CYS A 706 -30.43 -19.17 -14.18
C CYS A 706 -30.40 -18.09 -13.10
N ILE A 707 -29.38 -17.23 -13.13
CA ILE A 707 -29.29 -16.04 -12.28
C ILE A 707 -30.13 -14.93 -12.92
N GLU A 708 -31.13 -14.44 -12.18
CA GLU A 708 -32.02 -13.36 -12.67
C GLU A 708 -31.25 -12.05 -12.89
N ASN A 709 -31.66 -11.29 -13.91
CA ASN A 709 -31.10 -9.97 -14.25
C ASN A 709 -29.56 -9.95 -14.46
N TRP A 710 -29.02 -11.03 -15.04
CA TRP A 710 -27.59 -11.19 -15.28
C TRP A 710 -26.92 -10.07 -16.12
N PRO A 711 -27.53 -9.52 -17.18
CA PRO A 711 -26.91 -8.43 -17.94
C PRO A 711 -26.58 -7.19 -17.09
N ALA A 712 -27.40 -6.89 -16.07
CA ALA A 712 -27.15 -5.79 -15.15
C ALA A 712 -25.96 -6.05 -14.20
N ALA A 713 -25.66 -7.32 -13.91
CA ALA A 713 -24.46 -7.71 -13.14
C ALA A 713 -23.18 -7.36 -13.92
N LEU A 714 -23.16 -7.66 -15.22
CA LEU A 714 -22.06 -7.33 -16.12
C LEU A 714 -21.91 -5.81 -16.25
N GLU A 715 -23.02 -5.09 -16.42
CA GLU A 715 -23.01 -3.63 -16.49
C GLU A 715 -22.48 -2.99 -15.19
N LEU A 716 -22.84 -3.53 -14.03
CA LEU A 716 -22.26 -3.12 -12.75
C LEU A 716 -20.73 -3.31 -12.76
N GLY A 717 -20.25 -4.50 -13.15
CA GLY A 717 -18.82 -4.81 -13.26
C GLY A 717 -18.04 -3.80 -14.11
N GLU A 718 -18.60 -3.38 -15.24
CA GLU A 718 -17.97 -2.34 -16.05
C GLU A 718 -17.96 -0.97 -15.35
N LYS A 719 -19.08 -0.58 -14.74
CA LYS A 719 -19.23 0.72 -14.08
C LYS A 719 -18.27 0.86 -12.90
N ILE A 720 -18.18 -0.16 -12.04
CA ILE A 720 -17.28 -0.15 -10.88
C ILE A 720 -15.82 -0.10 -11.32
N SER A 721 -15.45 -0.83 -12.36
CA SER A 721 -14.09 -0.85 -12.89
C SER A 721 -13.68 0.49 -13.50
N LYS A 722 -14.58 1.16 -14.23
CA LYS A 722 -14.36 2.51 -14.77
C LYS A 722 -14.31 3.57 -13.67
N ALA A 723 -15.20 3.50 -12.68
CA ALA A 723 -15.21 4.43 -11.55
C ALA A 723 -13.92 4.32 -10.72
N LEU A 724 -13.48 3.09 -10.42
CA LEU A 724 -12.24 2.85 -9.70
C LEU A 724 -11.04 3.43 -10.44
N SER A 725 -10.87 3.15 -11.74
CA SER A 725 -9.69 3.63 -12.48
C SER A 725 -9.65 5.15 -12.67
N GLN A 726 -10.80 5.83 -12.58
CA GLN A 726 -10.88 7.29 -12.55
C GLN A 726 -10.48 7.88 -11.19
N ARG A 727 -10.78 7.17 -10.10
CA ARG A 727 -10.57 7.64 -8.71
C ARG A 727 -9.21 7.23 -8.14
N ILE A 728 -8.75 6.02 -8.47
CA ILE A 728 -7.48 5.45 -8.01
C ILE A 728 -6.70 4.97 -9.23
N LYS A 729 -5.53 5.57 -9.44
CA LYS A 729 -4.65 5.18 -10.55
C LYS A 729 -3.83 3.94 -10.19
N GLY A 730 -3.49 3.15 -11.20
CA GLY A 730 -2.63 1.99 -11.05
C GLY A 730 -3.33 0.75 -10.50
N ILE A 731 -4.66 0.63 -10.59
CA ILE A 731 -5.37 -0.63 -10.32
C ILE A 731 -6.11 -1.04 -11.58
N GLY A 732 -5.60 -2.06 -12.27
CA GLY A 732 -6.18 -2.58 -13.51
C GLY A 732 -7.02 -3.84 -13.29
N PHE A 733 -6.61 -4.75 -12.40
CA PHE A 733 -7.22 -6.06 -12.23
C PHE A 733 -7.88 -6.19 -10.85
N VAL A 734 -9.17 -6.52 -10.79
CA VAL A 734 -9.90 -6.60 -9.51
C VAL A 734 -10.88 -7.76 -9.53
N GLY A 735 -10.98 -8.48 -8.41
CA GLY A 735 -12.06 -9.43 -8.16
C GLY A 735 -13.13 -8.80 -7.28
N TRP A 736 -14.32 -8.62 -7.81
CA TRP A 736 -15.46 -8.05 -7.10
C TRP A 736 -16.37 -9.16 -6.62
N ASP A 737 -16.65 -9.23 -5.31
CA ASP A 737 -17.80 -10.00 -4.83
C ASP A 737 -19.01 -9.09 -4.91
N ILE A 738 -19.98 -9.46 -5.74
CA ILE A 738 -21.24 -8.74 -5.94
C ILE A 738 -22.42 -9.63 -5.56
N THR A 739 -23.55 -9.03 -5.24
CA THR A 739 -24.79 -9.77 -4.98
C THR A 739 -25.99 -9.02 -5.54
N TYR A 740 -27.09 -9.76 -5.78
CA TYR A 740 -28.34 -9.22 -6.28
C TYR A 740 -29.32 -9.06 -5.11
N THR A 741 -29.89 -7.86 -4.97
CA THR A 741 -30.72 -7.48 -3.82
C THR A 741 -32.22 -7.52 -4.14
N ASN A 742 -33.04 -7.59 -3.09
CA ASN A 742 -34.50 -7.71 -3.23
C ASN A 742 -35.20 -6.45 -3.79
N ASP A 743 -34.49 -5.32 -3.91
CA ASP A 743 -34.93 -4.10 -4.60
C ASP A 743 -34.48 -4.07 -6.09
N ASP A 744 -34.14 -5.23 -6.63
CA ASP A 744 -33.75 -5.45 -8.03
C ASP A 744 -32.47 -4.70 -8.46
N LYS A 745 -31.49 -4.61 -7.55
CA LYS A 745 -30.18 -4.00 -7.82
C LYS A 745 -29.03 -4.98 -7.61
N TRP A 746 -27.98 -4.79 -8.41
CA TRP A 746 -26.68 -5.42 -8.12
C TRP A 746 -25.85 -4.46 -7.28
N VAL A 747 -25.22 -4.98 -6.23
CA VAL A 747 -24.38 -4.19 -5.31
C VAL A 747 -23.04 -4.86 -5.04
N ILE A 748 -22.04 -4.06 -4.69
CA ILE A 748 -20.72 -4.54 -4.24
C ILE A 748 -20.85 -5.07 -2.80
N VAL A 749 -20.29 -6.24 -2.54
CA VAL A 749 -20.06 -6.76 -1.19
C VAL A 749 -18.62 -6.47 -0.76
N GLU A 750 -17.64 -6.80 -1.60
CA GLU A 750 -16.23 -6.49 -1.41
C GLU A 750 -15.45 -6.43 -2.72
N GLY A 751 -14.32 -5.72 -2.73
CA GLY A 751 -13.33 -5.73 -3.80
C GLY A 751 -12.01 -6.30 -3.31
N ASN A 752 -11.30 -7.01 -4.19
CA ASN A 752 -9.99 -7.60 -3.89
C ASN A 752 -9.01 -7.23 -5.00
N ALA A 753 -7.92 -6.53 -4.67
CA ALA A 753 -6.92 -6.12 -5.66
C ALA A 753 -6.09 -7.31 -6.17
N PHE A 754 -5.90 -8.33 -5.34
CA PHE A 754 -5.18 -9.54 -5.72
C PHE A 754 -6.09 -10.77 -5.49
N PRO A 755 -7.20 -10.90 -6.24
CA PRO A 755 -8.15 -11.98 -6.03
C PRO A 755 -7.48 -13.31 -6.35
N GLN A 756 -7.81 -14.36 -5.59
CA GLN A 756 -7.39 -15.71 -5.95
C GLN A 756 -8.08 -16.15 -7.26
N LEU A 757 -7.39 -16.99 -8.04
CA LEU A 757 -7.91 -17.53 -9.30
C LEU A 757 -8.36 -19.00 -9.13
N VAL A 758 -9.01 -19.30 -8.02
CA VAL A 758 -9.48 -20.66 -7.65
C VAL A 758 -10.65 -21.12 -8.50
N GLN A 759 -11.35 -20.22 -9.18
CA GLN A 759 -12.46 -20.57 -10.07
C GLN A 759 -12.06 -21.51 -11.21
N GLN A 760 -10.77 -21.59 -11.56
CA GLN A 760 -10.22 -22.60 -12.48
C GLN A 760 -10.70 -24.02 -12.13
N ALA A 761 -10.87 -24.30 -10.84
CA ALA A 761 -11.41 -25.57 -10.34
C ALA A 761 -12.88 -25.76 -10.73
N THR A 762 -13.72 -24.75 -10.53
CA THR A 762 -15.15 -24.77 -10.89
C THR A 762 -15.37 -24.92 -12.40
N TYR A 763 -14.50 -24.30 -13.21
CA TYR A 763 -14.52 -24.44 -14.66
C TYR A 763 -13.91 -25.76 -15.15
N GLY A 764 -13.22 -26.51 -14.28
CA GLY A 764 -12.54 -27.76 -14.62
C GLY A 764 -11.38 -27.60 -15.60
N ARG A 765 -10.85 -26.38 -15.77
CA ARG A 765 -9.77 -26.08 -16.73
C ARG A 765 -8.91 -24.90 -16.27
N GLY A 766 -7.65 -24.91 -16.69
CA GLY A 766 -6.75 -23.80 -16.47
C GLY A 766 -7.10 -22.56 -17.31
N LEU A 767 -6.81 -21.37 -16.78
CA LEU A 767 -7.16 -20.08 -17.37
C LEU A 767 -5.92 -19.27 -17.83
N LYS A 768 -4.72 -19.88 -17.83
CA LYS A 768 -3.45 -19.17 -18.06
C LYS A 768 -3.34 -18.55 -19.45
N ALA A 769 -3.81 -19.24 -20.48
CA ALA A 769 -3.78 -18.73 -21.86
C ALA A 769 -4.63 -17.45 -21.99
N GLU A 770 -5.86 -17.46 -21.47
CA GLU A 770 -6.76 -16.30 -21.49
C GLU A 770 -6.20 -15.15 -20.66
N LEU A 771 -5.64 -15.43 -19.47
CA LEU A 771 -5.01 -14.39 -18.65
C LEU A 771 -3.84 -13.70 -19.38
N ASN A 772 -3.02 -14.48 -20.09
CA ASN A 772 -1.88 -13.96 -20.87
C ASN A 772 -2.31 -13.21 -22.14
N GLU A 773 -3.47 -13.54 -22.70
CA GLU A 773 -4.03 -12.82 -23.85
C GLU A 773 -4.56 -11.44 -23.44
N VAL A 774 -5.27 -11.41 -22.30
CA VAL A 774 -5.92 -10.21 -21.77
C VAL A 774 -4.90 -9.25 -21.16
N ILE A 775 -3.99 -9.75 -20.32
CA ILE A 775 -2.91 -8.96 -19.74
C ILE A 775 -1.65 -9.27 -20.54
N LYS A 776 -1.16 -8.32 -21.35
CA LYS A 776 0.05 -8.52 -22.16
C LYS A 776 1.31 -8.31 -21.35
#